data_AF-A0A816DLD5-F1
#
_entry.id   AF-A0A816DLD5-F1
#
_cell.length_a   1.000
_cell.length_b   1.000
_cell.length_c   1.000
_cell.angle_alpha   90.00
_cell.angle_beta   90.00
_cell.angle_gamma   90.00
#
_symmetry.space_group_name_H-M   'P 1'
#
loop_
_entity.id
_entity.type
_entity.pdbx_description
1 polymer ?
#
loop_
_entity_poly.entity_id
_entity_poly.type
_entity_poly.pdbx_seq_one_letter_code
_entity_poly.pdbx_strand_id
1 'polypeptide(L)'
;MITSNVTTCIHQAFIEQAILHPNKVAITLDDQSLTYNQLLNQVRQLTFVLINDKGVHPGDIVCQYIDRSIEMIVGIMSIMMSGAVYAPLNSSDPLDRLELLVHQVDTKLILVNQMSLSRISSLNVPILDISEVIESYHILTDAQIEELSKVDVTPDSISHIVFTSGSTGTPKAVQIRHRNFMAYMETHVIQTNDIVLQLTSSSFDAHLDEVNGALVRGAQLVALKNGGHFDFDYVTKTIYDKKVTFVGPVPSWLNAFGKFLNENYHAQQRVKSVRWWYFGGETLLSSTIIQLLPFVDEQSRFFNLYGPAEITVVATCHEVRREELSTTVSLPIGYPLIGYCIYLLDEYRQPVVPGQLGEIIIGGVGVFAGYYGRADLTAQSLIDIDGEQCYATGDLARLDVASGELIFIGRRDYQVKLRETLSSLELKLQDIFIRAFRLPSPPDVRTPFGLLGGTSLGAMCALNLIRQEVTDKMDISLLFTNPSVKALAAALEPILCVTESGNKKEEKDDDDFSFRPHSSWFIESLGIVLLAWQWLWPIFMAVRLEFDFLPMLLIPFIHLIQFPVFLKLFGGPFPRGRDTLYSWRYYRLWFLRRQWSLNTYWLGHLLGTPFYNTYLRLCGARIHDGGTQWLIVALRRFGAQIDDDVIIEDMISIDDVHLITIGSHVRLSSTSRIQVGSPLKHCNT
;
A
#
# COMPACT_ATOMS: atom_id res chain seq x y z
N MET A 1 8.90 23.82 4.28
CA MET A 1 9.76 22.66 3.99
C MET A 1 10.81 22.56 5.08
N ILE A 2 10.91 21.41 5.73
CA ILE A 2 12.05 21.09 6.59
C ILE A 2 13.04 20.43 5.65
N THR A 3 14.05 21.16 5.17
CA THR A 3 15.27 20.51 4.70
C THR A 3 15.83 19.79 5.93
N SER A 4 15.77 18.47 5.97
CA SER A 4 16.47 17.75 7.03
C SER A 4 17.94 18.15 6.90
N ASN A 5 18.50 18.78 7.93
CA ASN A 5 19.91 19.15 7.99
C ASN A 5 20.72 17.87 8.28
N VAL A 6 20.60 16.87 7.41
CA VAL A 6 21.34 15.62 7.54
C VAL A 6 22.78 15.91 7.17
N THR A 7 23.63 15.91 8.19
CA THR A 7 25.07 16.15 8.07
C THR A 7 25.89 14.86 8.13
N THR A 8 25.28 13.74 8.47
CA THR A 8 25.97 12.48 8.80
C THR A 8 25.64 11.40 7.76
N CYS A 9 26.66 10.63 7.35
CA CYS A 9 26.50 9.45 6.50
C CYS A 9 26.12 8.21 7.33
N ILE A 10 25.58 7.19 6.66
CA ILE A 10 25.17 5.92 7.31
C ILE A 10 26.32 5.28 8.11
N HIS A 11 27.50 5.15 7.48
CA HIS A 11 28.67 4.55 8.13
C HIS A 11 29.20 5.41 9.30
N GLN A 12 29.09 6.74 9.21
CA GLN A 12 29.46 7.67 10.28
C GLN A 12 28.53 7.50 11.50
N ALA A 13 27.22 7.41 11.28
CA ALA A 13 26.27 7.15 12.35
C ALA A 13 26.52 5.79 13.03
N PHE A 14 26.86 4.75 12.26
CA PHE A 14 27.31 3.47 12.82
C PHE A 14 28.59 3.62 13.67
N ILE A 15 29.60 4.35 13.19
CA ILE A 15 30.84 4.61 13.94
C ILE A 15 30.56 5.35 15.25
N GLU A 16 29.69 6.36 15.22
CA GLU A 16 29.25 7.09 16.43
C GLU A 16 28.65 6.13 17.46
N GLN A 17 27.75 5.24 17.04
CA GLN A 17 27.17 4.22 17.93
C GLN A 17 28.22 3.25 18.47
N ALA A 18 29.21 2.88 17.65
CA ALA A 18 30.28 2.01 18.10
C ALA A 18 31.23 2.65 19.11
N ILE A 19 31.42 3.97 19.03
CA ILE A 19 32.18 4.74 20.02
C ILE A 19 31.36 4.89 21.32
N LEU A 20 30.05 5.14 21.22
CA LEU A 20 29.16 5.31 22.37
C LEU A 20 28.88 3.99 23.11
N HIS A 21 28.80 2.87 22.39
CA HIS A 21 28.36 1.57 22.90
C HIS A 21 29.30 0.41 22.51
N PRO A 22 30.62 0.50 22.73
CA PRO A 22 31.61 -0.43 22.17
C PRO A 22 31.43 -1.89 22.61
N ASN A 23 30.95 -2.11 23.84
CA ASN A 23 30.76 -3.43 24.44
C ASN A 23 29.36 -4.01 24.22
N LYS A 24 28.45 -3.24 23.62
CA LYS A 24 27.11 -3.72 23.33
C LYS A 24 27.16 -4.65 22.12
N VAL A 25 26.35 -5.72 22.14
CA VAL A 25 26.19 -6.63 21.01
C VAL A 25 25.53 -5.87 19.85
N ALA A 26 26.23 -5.79 18.72
CA ALA A 26 25.74 -5.15 17.49
C ALA A 26 24.99 -6.16 16.63
N ILE A 27 25.57 -7.35 16.45
CA ILE A 27 24.98 -8.41 15.66
C ILE A 27 25.05 -9.77 16.37
N THR A 28 24.02 -10.58 16.17
CA THR A 28 23.98 -11.99 16.54
C THR A 28 23.46 -12.82 15.37
N LEU A 29 24.14 -13.91 15.07
CA LEU A 29 23.69 -14.95 14.15
C LEU A 29 23.88 -16.29 14.84
N ASP A 30 22.76 -16.97 15.13
CA ASP A 30 22.72 -18.17 15.96
C ASP A 30 23.50 -17.98 17.29
N ASP A 31 24.61 -18.68 17.47
CA ASP A 31 25.47 -18.60 18.67
C ASP A 31 26.65 -17.63 18.53
N GLN A 32 26.87 -17.10 17.32
CA GLN A 32 27.91 -16.11 17.07
C GLN A 32 27.38 -14.70 17.33
N SER A 33 28.21 -13.86 17.94
CA SER A 33 27.88 -12.45 18.16
C SER A 33 29.12 -11.58 18.08
N LEU A 34 28.95 -10.35 17.61
CA LEU A 34 29.97 -9.32 17.65
C LEU A 34 29.43 -8.11 18.40
N THR A 35 30.26 -7.54 19.27
CA THR A 35 30.00 -6.21 19.81
C THR A 35 30.19 -5.15 18.73
N TYR A 36 29.67 -3.95 18.97
CA TYR A 36 29.88 -2.80 18.09
C TYR A 36 31.36 -2.53 17.82
N ASN A 37 32.23 -2.63 18.84
CA ASN A 37 33.67 -2.45 18.64
C ASN A 37 34.29 -3.57 17.79
N GLN A 38 33.89 -4.83 17.99
CA GLN A 38 34.38 -5.96 17.19
C GLN A 38 33.93 -5.85 15.73
N LEU A 39 32.66 -5.49 15.51
CA LEU A 39 32.12 -5.26 14.18
C LEU A 39 32.84 -4.09 13.49
N LEU A 40 33.04 -2.96 14.18
CA LEU A 40 33.76 -1.81 13.64
C LEU A 40 35.20 -2.16 13.24
N ASN A 41 35.90 -2.98 14.03
CA ASN A 41 37.25 -3.41 13.69
C ASN A 41 37.29 -4.25 12.40
N GLN A 42 36.36 -5.20 12.23
CA GLN A 42 36.25 -5.96 10.99
C GLN A 42 35.89 -5.07 9.80
N VAL A 43 34.96 -4.12 9.99
CA VAL A 43 34.59 -3.13 8.97
C VAL A 43 35.79 -2.28 8.55
N ARG A 44 36.55 -1.76 9.51
CA ARG A 44 37.76 -0.97 9.23
C ARG A 44 38.81 -1.78 8.47
N GLN A 45 39.05 -3.01 8.89
CA GLN A 45 40.02 -3.89 8.25
C GLN A 45 39.64 -4.14 6.79
N LEU A 46 38.38 -4.52 6.51
CA LEU A 46 37.92 -4.72 5.14
C LEU A 46 37.96 -3.42 4.34
N THR A 47 37.52 -2.30 4.91
CA THR A 47 37.59 -0.97 4.27
C THR A 47 39.03 -0.63 3.84
N PHE A 48 40.01 -0.88 4.70
CA PHE A 48 41.42 -0.66 4.40
C PHE A 48 41.90 -1.49 3.21
N VAL A 49 41.54 -2.79 3.16
CA VAL A 49 41.86 -3.68 2.04
C VAL A 49 41.16 -3.22 0.74
N LEU A 50 39.90 -2.78 0.81
CA LEU A 50 39.18 -2.25 -0.35
C LEU A 50 39.91 -1.07 -0.97
N ILE A 51 40.32 -0.10 -0.15
CA ILE A 51 40.99 1.12 -0.63
C ILE A 51 42.42 0.80 -1.11
N ASN A 52 43.23 0.17 -0.26
CA ASN A 52 44.68 0.08 -0.49
C ASN A 52 45.09 -1.09 -1.39
N ASP A 53 44.43 -2.25 -1.25
CA ASP A 53 44.83 -3.46 -1.99
C ASP A 53 43.99 -3.65 -3.26
N LYS A 54 42.72 -3.23 -3.23
CA LYS A 54 41.79 -3.37 -4.37
C LYS A 54 41.59 -2.07 -5.15
N GLY A 55 42.11 -0.95 -4.67
CA GLY A 55 42.03 0.35 -5.36
C GLY A 55 40.59 0.83 -5.54
N VAL A 56 39.74 0.62 -4.54
CA VAL A 56 38.37 1.16 -4.49
C VAL A 56 38.44 2.66 -4.19
N HIS A 57 37.70 3.44 -4.96
CA HIS A 57 37.57 4.88 -4.78
C HIS A 57 36.12 5.30 -4.48
N PRO A 58 35.91 6.47 -3.87
CA PRO A 58 34.57 7.01 -3.68
C PRO A 58 33.78 7.04 -5.00
N GLY A 59 32.55 6.51 -4.98
CA GLY A 59 31.67 6.39 -6.14
C GLY A 59 31.82 5.09 -6.95
N ASP A 60 32.88 4.30 -6.75
CA ASP A 60 32.97 2.95 -7.34
C ASP A 60 31.79 2.09 -6.86
N ILE A 61 31.24 1.23 -7.72
CA ILE A 61 30.16 0.32 -7.35
C ILE A 61 30.76 -1.04 -7.00
N VAL A 62 30.53 -1.48 -5.77
CA VAL A 62 30.97 -2.78 -5.28
C VAL A 62 29.74 -3.66 -5.10
N CYS A 63 29.67 -4.73 -5.89
CA CYS A 63 28.61 -5.71 -5.73
C CYS A 63 28.94 -6.66 -4.59
N GLN A 64 27.91 -7.11 -3.87
CA GLN A 64 28.06 -8.10 -2.82
C GLN A 64 27.20 -9.31 -3.11
N TYR A 65 27.86 -10.45 -3.28
CA TYR A 65 27.25 -11.77 -3.48
C TYR A 65 27.55 -12.65 -2.27
N ILE A 66 26.86 -12.35 -1.17
CA ILE A 66 27.05 -13.00 0.12
C ILE A 66 25.67 -13.28 0.72
N ASP A 67 25.44 -14.53 1.07
CA ASP A 67 24.25 -14.94 1.81
C ASP A 67 24.19 -14.26 3.19
N ARG A 68 23.01 -14.27 3.81
CA ARG A 68 22.83 -13.73 5.16
C ARG A 68 23.85 -14.31 6.15
N SER A 69 24.78 -13.45 6.59
CA SER A 69 25.87 -13.80 7.48
C SER A 69 26.40 -12.55 8.21
N ILE A 70 27.35 -12.71 9.13
CA ILE A 70 28.04 -11.56 9.76
C ILE A 70 28.90 -10.84 8.72
N GLU A 71 29.56 -11.59 7.85
CA GLU A 71 30.41 -11.09 6.78
C GLU A 71 29.61 -10.22 5.80
N MET A 72 28.34 -10.57 5.52
CA MET A 72 27.44 -9.71 4.72
C MET A 72 27.30 -8.30 5.32
N ILE A 73 27.19 -8.20 6.65
CA ILE A 73 27.06 -6.91 7.36
C ILE A 73 28.38 -6.15 7.36
N VAL A 74 29.49 -6.85 7.57
CA VAL A 74 30.84 -6.27 7.46
C VAL A 74 31.04 -5.69 6.07
N GLY A 75 30.68 -6.42 5.01
CA GLY A 75 30.79 -5.97 3.62
C GLY A 75 29.95 -4.71 3.33
N ILE A 76 28.67 -4.68 3.73
CA ILE A 76 27.79 -3.51 3.55
C ILE A 76 28.43 -2.25 4.14
N MET A 77 28.83 -2.33 5.42
CA MET A 77 29.38 -1.16 6.12
C MET A 77 30.77 -0.76 5.59
N SER A 78 31.59 -1.73 5.16
CA SER A 78 32.93 -1.46 4.62
C SER A 78 32.88 -0.78 3.26
N ILE A 79 31.95 -1.22 2.39
CA ILE A 79 31.71 -0.58 1.10
C ILE A 79 31.32 0.87 1.32
N MET A 80 30.31 1.12 2.17
CA MET A 80 29.85 2.49 2.47
C MET A 80 30.93 3.35 3.14
N MET A 81 31.76 2.76 4.01
CA MET A 81 32.87 3.47 4.67
C MET A 81 34.02 3.80 3.71
N SER A 82 34.23 2.99 2.67
CA SER A 82 35.20 3.30 1.59
C SER A 82 34.73 4.39 0.62
N GLY A 83 33.50 4.89 0.79
CA GLY A 83 32.85 5.82 -0.14
C GLY A 83 32.29 5.17 -1.40
N ALA A 84 32.42 3.86 -1.52
CA ALA A 84 31.85 3.08 -2.61
C ALA A 84 30.35 2.84 -2.40
N VAL A 85 29.67 2.49 -3.49
CA VAL A 85 28.24 2.24 -3.56
C VAL A 85 27.97 0.75 -3.39
N TYR A 86 27.20 0.40 -2.37
CA TYR A 86 26.77 -0.98 -2.13
C TYR A 86 25.70 -1.44 -3.14
N ALA A 87 25.92 -2.57 -3.82
CA ALA A 87 24.92 -3.18 -4.70
C ALA A 87 24.71 -4.67 -4.36
N PRO A 88 23.54 -5.09 -3.86
CA PRO A 88 23.29 -6.47 -3.50
C PRO A 88 23.08 -7.37 -4.73
N LEU A 89 23.65 -8.57 -4.68
CA LEU A 89 23.37 -9.66 -5.62
C LEU A 89 22.71 -10.81 -4.86
N ASN A 90 21.61 -11.34 -5.38
CA ASN A 90 20.89 -12.44 -4.75
C ASN A 90 21.50 -13.78 -5.13
N SER A 91 21.84 -14.60 -4.14
CA SER A 91 22.35 -15.96 -4.37
C SER A 91 21.36 -16.89 -5.06
N SER A 92 20.06 -16.58 -5.06
CA SER A 92 19.05 -17.35 -5.77
C SER A 92 18.92 -16.97 -7.25
N ASP A 93 19.51 -15.85 -7.68
CA ASP A 93 19.37 -15.38 -9.07
C ASP A 93 20.16 -16.25 -10.06
N PRO A 94 19.60 -16.58 -11.24
CA PRO A 94 20.33 -17.28 -12.29
C PRO A 94 21.61 -16.53 -12.71
N LEU A 95 22.65 -17.25 -13.16
CA LEU A 95 23.94 -16.64 -13.54
C LEU A 95 23.80 -15.54 -14.59
N ASP A 96 23.00 -15.76 -15.64
CA ASP A 96 22.75 -14.76 -16.69
C ASP A 96 22.17 -13.46 -16.13
N ARG A 97 21.36 -13.56 -15.07
CA ARG A 97 20.81 -12.39 -14.37
C ARG A 97 21.90 -11.69 -13.57
N LEU A 98 22.73 -12.42 -12.84
CA LEU A 98 23.85 -11.85 -12.08
C LEU A 98 24.84 -11.13 -13.00
N GLU A 99 25.20 -11.75 -14.12
CA GLU A 99 26.05 -11.16 -15.16
C GLU A 99 25.44 -9.86 -15.68
N LEU A 100 24.15 -9.87 -16.00
CA LEU A 100 23.44 -8.66 -16.45
C LEU A 100 23.45 -7.54 -15.39
N LEU A 101 23.22 -7.85 -14.11
CA LEU A 101 23.22 -6.86 -13.02
C LEU A 101 24.60 -6.26 -12.81
N VAL A 102 25.65 -7.08 -12.80
CA VAL A 102 27.04 -6.68 -12.65
C VAL A 102 27.50 -5.78 -13.80
N HIS A 103 27.16 -6.16 -15.04
CA HIS A 103 27.47 -5.33 -16.21
C HIS A 103 26.68 -4.01 -16.22
N GLN A 104 25.41 -4.04 -15.79
CA GLN A 104 24.56 -2.85 -15.78
C GLN A 104 25.13 -1.73 -14.91
N VAL A 105 25.84 -2.06 -13.83
CA VAL A 105 26.36 -1.08 -12.87
C VAL A 105 27.87 -0.87 -12.96
N ASP A 106 28.51 -1.40 -14.01
CA ASP A 106 29.96 -1.33 -14.22
C ASP A 106 30.75 -1.65 -12.94
N THR A 107 30.44 -2.81 -12.35
CA THR A 107 30.96 -3.21 -11.04
C THR A 107 32.50 -3.20 -11.01
N LYS A 108 33.07 -2.51 -10.02
CA LYS A 108 34.52 -2.47 -9.75
C LYS A 108 35.05 -3.83 -9.28
N LEU A 109 34.36 -4.42 -8.30
CA LEU A 109 34.67 -5.73 -7.74
C LEU A 109 33.44 -6.36 -7.10
N ILE A 110 33.46 -7.67 -6.93
CA ILE A 110 32.42 -8.44 -6.23
C ILE A 110 32.98 -8.98 -4.91
N LEU A 111 32.31 -8.67 -3.80
CA LEU A 111 32.55 -9.30 -2.51
C LEU A 111 31.82 -10.64 -2.44
N VAL A 112 32.55 -11.67 -2.02
CA VAL A 112 32.01 -13.01 -1.75
C VAL A 112 32.49 -13.50 -0.39
N ASN A 113 31.85 -14.57 0.10
CA ASN A 113 32.45 -15.44 1.10
C ASN A 113 32.85 -16.78 0.45
N GLN A 114 33.64 -17.58 1.16
CA GLN A 114 34.14 -18.87 0.70
C GLN A 114 33.05 -19.79 0.12
N MET A 115 31.87 -19.79 0.73
CA MET A 115 30.72 -20.62 0.31
C MET A 115 30.13 -20.19 -1.04
N SER A 116 30.26 -18.91 -1.39
CA SER A 116 29.62 -18.30 -2.57
C SER A 116 30.55 -18.20 -3.79
N LEU A 117 31.88 -18.34 -3.58
CA LEU A 117 32.91 -18.14 -4.59
C LEU A 117 32.75 -19.02 -5.84
N SER A 118 32.39 -20.30 -5.67
CA SER A 118 32.38 -21.28 -6.77
C SER A 118 31.40 -20.90 -7.89
N ARG A 119 30.24 -20.34 -7.55
CA ARG A 119 29.16 -20.06 -8.50
C ARG A 119 29.44 -18.87 -9.40
N ILE A 120 30.08 -17.82 -8.88
CA ILE A 120 30.30 -16.58 -9.63
C ILE A 120 31.71 -16.45 -10.22
N SER A 121 32.55 -17.48 -10.04
CA SER A 121 33.91 -17.52 -10.58
C SER A 121 33.99 -17.35 -12.11
N SER A 122 32.89 -17.59 -12.82
CA SER A 122 32.76 -17.39 -14.27
C SER A 122 32.49 -15.94 -14.67
N LEU A 123 32.13 -15.06 -13.74
CA LEU A 123 31.94 -13.64 -14.03
C LEU A 123 33.30 -12.96 -14.25
N ASN A 124 33.44 -12.23 -15.35
CA ASN A 124 34.70 -11.58 -15.73
C ASN A 124 34.91 -10.25 -14.98
N VAL A 125 34.85 -10.28 -13.65
CA VAL A 125 35.00 -9.12 -12.75
C VAL A 125 35.91 -9.51 -11.58
N PRO A 126 36.75 -8.60 -11.04
CA PRO A 126 37.54 -8.89 -9.85
C PRO A 126 36.69 -9.36 -8.67
N ILE A 127 37.11 -10.44 -8.01
CA ILE A 127 36.43 -10.99 -6.83
C ILE A 127 37.34 -10.87 -5.62
N LEU A 128 36.77 -10.52 -4.47
CA LEU A 128 37.43 -10.55 -3.16
C LEU A 128 36.63 -11.45 -2.22
N ASP A 129 37.28 -12.51 -1.72
CA ASP A 129 36.75 -13.30 -0.61
C ASP A 129 36.99 -12.55 0.70
N ILE A 130 35.91 -12.13 1.36
CA ILE A 130 36.00 -11.36 2.59
C ILE A 130 36.26 -12.24 3.81
N SER A 131 36.02 -13.56 3.71
CA SER A 131 36.32 -14.49 4.79
C SER A 131 37.83 -14.50 5.09
N GLU A 132 38.68 -14.46 4.05
CA GLU A 132 40.14 -14.39 4.21
C GLU A 132 40.60 -13.13 4.94
N VAL A 133 39.95 -11.99 4.65
CA VAL A 133 40.26 -10.71 5.29
C VAL A 133 39.85 -10.74 6.76
N ILE A 134 38.68 -11.27 7.07
CA ILE A 134 38.17 -11.33 8.45
C ILE A 134 38.99 -12.32 9.29
N GLU A 135 39.36 -13.47 8.72
CA GLU A 135 40.17 -14.50 9.40
C GLU A 135 41.60 -14.05 9.70
N SER A 136 42.20 -13.21 8.86
CA SER A 136 43.56 -12.69 9.11
C SER A 136 43.63 -11.79 10.35
N TYR A 137 42.47 -11.33 10.86
CA TYR A 137 42.26 -10.53 12.07
C TYR A 137 43.40 -9.55 12.36
N HIS A 138 43.45 -8.47 11.58
CA HIS A 138 44.46 -7.42 11.71
C HIS A 138 43.86 -6.15 12.33
N ILE A 139 44.29 -5.81 13.55
CA ILE A 139 43.92 -4.54 14.18
C ILE A 139 44.73 -3.42 13.52
N LEU A 140 44.03 -2.49 12.87
CA LEU A 140 44.65 -1.32 12.24
C LEU A 140 45.31 -0.42 13.28
N THR A 141 46.44 0.17 12.90
CA THR A 141 47.12 1.23 13.67
C THR A 141 46.33 2.54 13.64
N ASP A 142 46.56 3.44 14.60
CA ASP A 142 45.90 4.75 14.63
C ASP A 142 46.12 5.56 13.34
N ALA A 143 47.31 5.45 12.73
CA ALA A 143 47.62 6.10 11.47
C ALA A 143 46.77 5.57 10.29
N GLN A 144 46.55 4.26 10.23
CA GLN A 144 45.67 3.64 9.23
C GLN A 144 44.20 4.01 9.49
N ILE A 145 43.76 4.13 10.75
CA ILE A 145 42.41 4.59 11.07
C ILE A 145 42.22 6.06 10.66
N GLU A 146 43.22 6.91 10.87
CA GLU A 146 43.22 8.31 10.43
C GLU A 146 43.22 8.44 8.89
N GLU A 147 43.81 7.48 8.18
CA GLU A 147 43.71 7.42 6.72
C GLU A 147 42.27 7.16 6.27
N LEU A 148 41.58 6.20 6.90
CA LEU A 148 40.19 5.89 6.59
C LEU A 148 39.23 7.08 6.87
N SER A 149 39.54 7.95 7.83
CA SER A 149 38.71 9.14 8.10
C SER A 149 38.88 10.27 7.09
N LYS A 150 39.87 10.17 6.18
CA LYS A 150 40.13 11.15 5.11
C LYS A 150 39.39 10.84 3.82
N VAL A 151 38.67 9.72 3.74
CA VAL A 151 37.85 9.38 2.56
C VAL A 151 36.75 10.42 2.40
N ASP A 152 36.68 11.04 1.22
CA ASP A 152 35.72 12.11 0.93
C ASP A 152 34.33 11.52 0.64
N VAL A 153 33.56 11.32 1.71
CA VAL A 153 32.15 10.88 1.64
C VAL A 153 31.27 11.92 2.29
N THR A 154 30.26 12.38 1.55
CA THR A 154 29.30 13.38 2.02
C THR A 154 27.90 12.76 2.08
N PRO A 155 26.94 13.38 2.79
CA PRO A 155 25.55 12.95 2.76
C PRO A 155 24.94 12.92 1.34
N ASP A 156 25.51 13.67 0.39
CA ASP A 156 25.10 13.69 -1.01
C ASP A 156 25.65 12.52 -1.85
N SER A 157 26.68 11.83 -1.35
CA SER A 157 27.24 10.64 -1.98
C SER A 157 26.22 9.51 -2.04
N ILE A 158 26.26 8.72 -3.12
CA ILE A 158 25.43 7.52 -3.26
C ILE A 158 25.92 6.48 -2.26
N SER A 159 25.00 5.92 -1.50
CA SER A 159 25.29 4.91 -0.47
C SER A 159 25.06 3.49 -0.99
N HIS A 160 23.96 3.29 -1.73
CA HIS A 160 23.58 1.99 -2.24
C HIS A 160 22.73 2.07 -3.50
N ILE A 161 22.67 0.93 -4.19
CA ILE A 161 21.78 0.65 -5.31
C ILE A 161 20.76 -0.40 -4.90
N VAL A 162 19.51 -0.20 -5.30
CA VAL A 162 18.44 -1.21 -5.21
C VAL A 162 18.04 -1.59 -6.64
N PHE A 163 18.07 -2.88 -6.94
CA PHE A 163 17.63 -3.38 -8.24
C PHE A 163 16.13 -3.66 -8.24
N THR A 164 15.36 -2.91 -9.02
CA THR A 164 13.91 -3.11 -9.18
C THR A 164 13.58 -3.73 -10.53
N SER A 165 12.46 -4.43 -10.64
CA SER A 165 12.00 -4.97 -11.93
C SER A 165 11.59 -3.82 -12.86
N GLY A 166 12.23 -3.70 -14.03
CA GLY A 166 11.81 -2.76 -15.05
C GLY A 166 10.62 -3.30 -15.84
N SER A 167 9.73 -2.40 -16.29
CA SER A 167 8.61 -2.72 -17.18
C SER A 167 9.05 -3.32 -18.52
N THR A 168 10.30 -3.09 -18.92
CA THR A 168 10.92 -3.65 -20.14
C THR A 168 11.56 -5.01 -19.92
N GLY A 169 11.49 -5.59 -18.71
CA GLY A 169 12.14 -6.85 -18.33
C GLY A 169 13.59 -6.73 -17.86
N THR A 170 14.26 -5.61 -18.17
CA THR A 170 15.60 -5.29 -17.62
C THR A 170 15.45 -4.61 -16.26
N PRO A 171 16.15 -5.07 -15.21
CA PRO A 171 16.16 -4.40 -13.91
C PRO A 171 16.60 -2.93 -14.00
N LYS A 172 16.13 -2.09 -13.09
CA LYS A 172 16.58 -0.70 -12.92
C LYS A 172 17.43 -0.60 -11.66
N ALA A 173 18.54 0.12 -11.72
CA ALA A 173 19.43 0.35 -10.60
C ALA A 173 19.10 1.69 -9.92
N VAL A 174 18.26 1.67 -8.90
CA VAL A 174 17.83 2.85 -8.13
C VAL A 174 18.97 3.32 -7.23
N GLN A 175 19.46 4.56 -7.40
CA GLN A 175 20.57 5.11 -6.61
C GLN A 175 20.07 5.89 -5.40
N ILE A 176 20.47 5.50 -4.19
CA ILE A 176 20.05 6.12 -2.93
C ILE A 176 21.22 6.82 -2.24
N ARG A 177 21.06 8.10 -1.89
CA ARG A 177 22.08 8.87 -1.17
C ARG A 177 22.09 8.54 0.32
N HIS A 178 23.23 8.75 0.97
CA HIS A 178 23.31 8.67 2.43
C HIS A 178 22.26 9.55 3.13
N ARG A 179 22.10 10.80 2.66
CA ARG A 179 21.13 11.74 3.24
C ARG A 179 19.68 11.25 3.15
N ASN A 180 19.32 10.53 2.07
CA ASN A 180 17.96 10.05 1.89
C ASN A 180 17.62 9.03 3.00
N PHE A 181 18.51 8.06 3.21
CA PHE A 181 18.32 7.03 4.23
C PHE A 181 18.35 7.62 5.64
N MET A 182 19.31 8.49 5.92
CA MET A 182 19.45 9.12 7.24
C MET A 182 18.26 10.03 7.57
N ALA A 183 17.70 10.75 6.59
CA ALA A 183 16.47 11.52 6.78
C ALA A 183 15.27 10.61 7.07
N TYR A 184 15.14 9.49 6.36
CA TYR A 184 14.12 8.47 6.65
C TYR A 184 14.27 7.96 8.09
N MET A 185 15.49 7.66 8.53
CA MET A 185 15.75 7.16 9.88
C MET A 185 15.30 8.11 10.98
N GLU A 186 15.29 9.44 10.78
CA GLU A 186 14.76 10.43 11.75
C GLU A 186 13.29 10.16 12.14
N THR A 187 12.53 9.50 11.27
CA THR A 187 11.12 9.18 11.49
C THR A 187 10.89 7.77 12.06
N HIS A 188 11.95 6.97 12.16
CA HIS A 188 11.87 5.56 12.52
C HIS A 188 11.73 5.32 14.03
N VAL A 189 10.99 4.28 14.44
CA VAL A 189 10.76 3.97 15.87
C VAL A 189 11.90 3.21 16.55
N ILE A 190 12.83 2.63 15.80
CA ILE A 190 13.96 1.87 16.37
C ILE A 190 14.75 2.78 17.32
N GLN A 191 14.92 2.28 18.54
CA GLN A 191 15.71 2.87 19.60
C GLN A 191 16.95 2.00 19.86
N THR A 192 17.91 2.57 20.58
CA THR A 192 19.12 1.84 20.98
C THR A 192 18.77 0.53 21.69
N ASN A 193 17.76 0.45 22.55
CA ASN A 193 17.46 -0.79 23.29
C ASN A 193 16.68 -1.85 22.48
N ASP A 194 16.34 -1.59 21.23
CA ASP A 194 15.63 -2.55 20.39
C ASP A 194 16.53 -3.69 19.90
N ILE A 195 15.89 -4.82 19.59
CA ILE A 195 16.49 -6.01 18.99
C ILE A 195 15.73 -6.30 17.70
N VAL A 196 16.37 -6.02 16.58
CA VAL A 196 15.79 -6.05 15.22
C VAL A 196 16.07 -7.40 14.58
N LEU A 197 15.03 -8.08 14.11
CA LEU A 197 15.19 -9.33 13.38
C LEU A 197 15.48 -9.07 11.90
N GLN A 198 16.60 -9.58 11.40
CA GLN A 198 16.95 -9.53 9.98
C GLN A 198 16.40 -10.77 9.28
N LEU A 199 15.29 -10.61 8.55
CA LEU A 199 14.60 -11.69 7.83
C LEU A 199 14.40 -11.43 6.34
N THR A 200 14.57 -10.19 5.91
CA THR A 200 14.36 -9.78 4.52
C THR A 200 15.53 -10.17 3.62
N SER A 201 15.24 -10.46 2.35
CA SER A 201 16.28 -10.73 1.33
C SER A 201 16.98 -9.43 0.93
N SER A 202 18.28 -9.50 0.66
CA SER A 202 19.09 -8.36 0.19
C SER A 202 18.62 -7.79 -1.16
N SER A 203 17.74 -8.49 -1.90
CA SER A 203 17.10 -7.96 -3.11
C SER A 203 16.12 -6.83 -2.87
N PHE A 204 15.65 -6.65 -1.64
CA PHE A 204 14.68 -5.63 -1.27
C PHE A 204 15.34 -4.59 -0.38
N ASP A 205 14.98 -3.34 -0.56
CA ASP A 205 15.49 -2.21 0.24
C ASP A 205 15.12 -2.31 1.73
N ALA A 206 14.01 -2.95 2.08
CA ALA A 206 13.66 -3.30 3.46
C ALA A 206 14.74 -4.11 4.20
N HIS A 207 15.65 -4.80 3.49
CA HIS A 207 16.83 -5.40 4.12
C HIS A 207 17.75 -4.34 4.76
N LEU A 208 17.92 -3.19 4.11
CA LEU A 208 18.74 -2.10 4.63
C LEU A 208 18.04 -1.34 5.76
N ASP A 209 16.71 -1.31 5.77
CA ASP A 209 15.93 -0.85 6.93
C ASP A 209 16.24 -1.70 8.17
N GLU A 210 16.22 -3.03 8.04
CA GLU A 210 16.59 -3.94 9.13
C GLU A 210 18.05 -3.75 9.56
N VAL A 211 18.99 -3.79 8.60
CA VAL A 211 20.44 -3.78 8.88
C VAL A 211 20.91 -2.40 9.33
N ASN A 212 20.80 -1.41 8.47
CA ASN A 212 21.31 -0.08 8.76
C ASN A 212 20.45 0.60 9.81
N GLY A 213 19.13 0.40 9.80
CA GLY A 213 18.24 0.99 10.79
C GLY A 213 18.56 0.54 12.22
N ALA A 214 18.97 -0.72 12.41
CA ALA A 214 19.47 -1.19 13.70
C ALA A 214 20.82 -0.53 14.07
N LEU A 215 21.80 -0.61 13.16
CA LEU A 215 23.20 -0.26 13.44
C LEU A 215 23.42 1.25 13.64
N VAL A 216 22.72 2.12 12.91
CA VAL A 216 22.84 3.58 13.07
C VAL A 216 22.13 4.11 14.32
N ARG A 217 21.24 3.31 14.93
CA ARG A 217 20.52 3.63 16.16
C ARG A 217 21.13 2.99 17.42
N GLY A 218 22.18 2.19 17.27
CA GLY A 218 22.82 1.50 18.39
C GLY A 218 22.03 0.26 18.87
N ALA A 219 21.05 -0.20 18.07
CA ALA A 219 20.24 -1.38 18.35
C ALA A 219 21.02 -2.68 18.10
N GLN A 220 20.50 -3.81 18.57
CA GLN A 220 21.07 -5.11 18.23
C GLN A 220 20.37 -5.67 16.98
N LEU A 221 21.13 -6.14 16.01
CA LEU A 221 20.66 -6.90 14.86
C LEU A 221 20.73 -8.41 15.16
N VAL A 222 19.63 -9.13 15.03
CA VAL A 222 19.59 -10.60 15.09
C VAL A 222 19.34 -11.10 13.69
N ALA A 223 20.37 -11.64 13.06
CA ALA A 223 20.26 -12.24 11.74
C ALA A 223 19.82 -13.70 11.84
N LEU A 224 18.81 -14.06 11.05
CA LEU A 224 18.51 -15.47 10.81
C LEU A 224 19.64 -16.10 9.98
N LYS A 225 19.74 -17.43 9.94
CA LYS A 225 20.54 -18.11 8.91
C LYS A 225 19.94 -17.91 7.51
N ASN A 226 20.73 -18.12 6.46
CA ASN A 226 20.22 -18.13 5.09
C ASN A 226 19.07 -19.14 4.93
N GLY A 227 17.99 -18.75 4.23
CA GLY A 227 16.75 -19.54 4.13
C GLY A 227 15.96 -19.72 5.44
N GLY A 228 16.49 -19.29 6.60
CA GLY A 228 15.87 -19.50 7.91
C GLY A 228 14.51 -18.83 8.08
N HIS A 229 14.20 -17.83 7.25
CA HIS A 229 12.89 -17.16 7.24
C HIS A 229 11.74 -18.06 6.72
N PHE A 230 12.04 -19.20 6.10
CA PHE A 230 11.05 -20.23 5.73
C PHE A 230 10.80 -21.27 6.84
N ASP A 231 11.65 -21.31 7.87
CA ASP A 231 11.53 -22.21 9.00
C ASP A 231 10.91 -21.46 10.19
N PHE A 232 9.58 -21.50 10.30
CA PHE A 232 8.87 -20.74 11.32
C PHE A 232 9.14 -21.24 12.75
N ASP A 233 9.46 -22.52 12.97
CA ASP A 233 9.83 -22.99 14.30
C ASP A 233 11.17 -22.37 14.72
N TYR A 234 12.15 -22.37 13.81
CA TYR A 234 13.42 -21.66 14.00
C TYR A 234 13.22 -20.16 14.22
N VAL A 235 12.39 -19.49 13.42
CA VAL A 235 12.12 -18.04 13.59
C VAL A 235 11.52 -17.75 14.95
N THR A 236 10.49 -18.50 15.37
CA THR A 236 9.87 -18.29 16.70
C THR A 236 10.86 -18.57 17.82
N LYS A 237 11.68 -19.62 17.71
CA LYS A 237 12.74 -19.91 18.69
C LYS A 237 13.75 -18.76 18.77
N THR A 238 14.20 -18.23 17.63
CA THR A 238 15.12 -17.09 17.58
C THR A 238 14.52 -15.84 18.22
N ILE A 239 13.24 -15.52 17.91
CA ILE A 239 12.53 -14.40 18.54
C ILE A 239 12.53 -14.55 20.07
N TYR A 240 12.20 -15.75 20.55
CA TYR A 240 12.11 -16.03 21.98
C TYR A 240 13.47 -16.02 22.70
N ASP A 241 14.47 -16.68 22.13
CA ASP A 241 15.79 -16.86 22.71
C ASP A 241 16.55 -15.53 22.75
N LYS A 242 16.43 -14.73 21.69
CA LYS A 242 17.14 -13.44 21.53
C LYS A 242 16.31 -12.23 21.96
N LYS A 243 15.06 -12.42 22.39
CA LYS A 243 14.13 -11.35 22.84
C LYS A 243 13.93 -10.26 21.79
N VAL A 244 13.75 -10.66 20.54
CA VAL A 244 13.50 -9.74 19.42
C VAL A 244 12.31 -8.83 19.74
N THR A 245 12.48 -7.53 19.51
CA THR A 245 11.48 -6.48 19.77
C THR A 245 10.90 -5.88 18.49
N PHE A 246 11.58 -6.01 17.36
CA PHE A 246 11.18 -5.43 16.07
C PHE A 246 11.22 -6.48 14.95
N VAL A 247 10.14 -6.56 14.17
CA VAL A 247 10.04 -7.41 12.98
C VAL A 247 9.36 -6.63 11.85
N GLY A 248 9.93 -6.70 10.65
CA GLY A 248 9.43 -5.99 9.46
C GLY A 248 9.00 -6.89 8.31
N PRO A 249 7.96 -7.75 8.43
CA PRO A 249 7.65 -8.73 7.39
C PRO A 249 6.66 -8.19 6.34
N VAL A 250 6.64 -8.81 5.17
CA VAL A 250 5.54 -8.61 4.20
C VAL A 250 4.25 -9.28 4.69
N PRO A 251 3.06 -8.73 4.38
CA PRO A 251 1.77 -9.30 4.78
C PRO A 251 1.58 -10.80 4.45
N SER A 252 2.00 -11.24 3.26
CA SER A 252 1.92 -12.64 2.82
C SER A 252 2.72 -13.59 3.71
N TRP A 253 3.94 -13.19 4.12
CA TRP A 253 4.76 -13.94 5.06
C TRP A 253 4.07 -14.02 6.43
N LEU A 254 3.48 -12.91 6.89
CA LEU A 254 2.77 -12.87 8.17
C LEU A 254 1.53 -13.79 8.19
N ASN A 255 0.82 -13.90 7.07
CA ASN A 255 -0.30 -14.84 6.94
C ASN A 255 0.15 -16.30 7.12
N ALA A 256 1.25 -16.69 6.48
CA ALA A 256 1.83 -18.02 6.65
C ALA A 256 2.32 -18.25 8.09
N PHE A 257 2.94 -17.23 8.69
CA PHE A 257 3.42 -17.27 10.08
C PHE A 257 2.28 -17.39 11.09
N GLY A 258 1.21 -16.60 10.95
CA GLY A 258 0.03 -16.65 11.80
C GLY A 258 -0.69 -18.00 11.71
N LYS A 259 -0.77 -18.59 10.52
CA LYS A 259 -1.27 -19.96 10.35
C LYS A 259 -0.41 -20.97 11.12
N PHE A 260 0.92 -20.88 10.98
CA PHE A 260 1.84 -21.74 11.71
C PHE A 260 1.64 -21.64 13.23
N LEU A 261 1.52 -20.43 13.80
CA LEU A 261 1.28 -20.23 15.22
C LEU A 261 -0.05 -20.84 15.70
N ASN A 262 -1.10 -20.74 14.90
CA ASN A 262 -2.39 -21.36 15.19
C ASN A 262 -2.28 -22.90 15.26
N GLU A 263 -1.50 -23.49 14.36
CA GLU A 263 -1.33 -24.95 14.26
C GLU A 263 -0.30 -25.51 15.26
N ASN A 264 0.56 -24.67 15.85
CA ASN A 264 1.71 -25.09 16.67
C ASN A 264 1.73 -24.44 18.06
N TYR A 265 1.03 -25.06 19.03
CA TYR A 265 0.86 -24.54 20.39
C TYR A 265 2.19 -24.22 21.11
N HIS A 266 3.24 -25.01 20.89
CA HIS A 266 4.56 -24.80 21.51
C HIS A 266 5.25 -23.50 21.06
N ALA A 267 4.86 -22.94 19.92
CA ALA A 267 5.44 -21.74 19.35
C ALA A 267 4.66 -20.45 19.71
N GLN A 268 3.41 -20.55 20.16
CA GLN A 268 2.51 -19.41 20.39
C GLN A 268 3.05 -18.39 21.39
N GLN A 269 3.75 -18.85 22.43
CA GLN A 269 4.30 -17.97 23.49
C GLN A 269 5.64 -17.33 23.09
N ARG A 270 6.23 -17.74 21.97
CA ARG A 270 7.59 -17.39 21.59
C ARG A 270 7.71 -16.00 20.95
N VAL A 271 6.61 -15.40 20.53
CA VAL A 271 6.59 -14.14 19.76
C VAL A 271 6.22 -12.90 20.58
N LYS A 272 5.98 -13.06 21.89
CA LYS A 272 5.47 -12.01 22.77
C LYS A 272 6.42 -10.83 22.99
N SER A 273 7.72 -11.01 22.78
CA SER A 273 8.70 -9.91 22.94
C SER A 273 8.61 -8.88 21.82
N VAL A 274 8.01 -9.21 20.68
CA VAL A 274 7.93 -8.32 19.52
C VAL A 274 6.94 -7.20 19.82
N ARG A 275 7.47 -5.98 19.90
CA ARG A 275 6.75 -4.76 20.22
C ARG A 275 6.38 -3.96 18.99
N TRP A 276 7.21 -4.04 17.96
CA TRP A 276 7.09 -3.27 16.72
C TRP A 276 6.91 -4.21 15.53
N TRP A 277 5.78 -4.09 14.85
CA TRP A 277 5.46 -4.82 13.63
C TRP A 277 5.32 -3.84 12.47
N TYR A 278 6.29 -3.85 11.58
CA TYR A 278 6.38 -2.96 10.42
C TYR A 278 6.00 -3.74 9.17
N PHE A 279 4.92 -3.37 8.50
CA PHE A 279 4.44 -4.05 7.29
C PHE A 279 4.63 -3.15 6.09
N GLY A 280 5.07 -3.71 4.97
CA GLY A 280 5.20 -2.97 3.72
C GLY A 280 5.30 -3.91 2.52
N GLY A 281 5.33 -3.33 1.33
CA GLY A 281 5.51 -4.05 0.06
C GLY A 281 4.26 -4.73 -0.50
N GLU A 282 3.20 -4.94 0.29
CA GLU A 282 1.91 -5.48 -0.15
C GLU A 282 0.75 -4.79 0.57
N THR A 283 -0.46 -4.94 0.02
CA THR A 283 -1.68 -4.48 0.69
C THR A 283 -1.89 -5.21 2.02
N LEU A 284 -1.96 -4.46 3.12
CA LEU A 284 -2.22 -5.01 4.44
C LEU A 284 -3.73 -5.10 4.72
N LEU A 285 -4.18 -6.30 5.08
CA LEU A 285 -5.57 -6.57 5.45
C LEU A 285 -5.71 -6.67 6.97
N SER A 286 -6.84 -6.24 7.52
CA SER A 286 -7.11 -6.39 8.95
C SER A 286 -7.09 -7.84 9.41
N SER A 287 -7.53 -8.78 8.56
CA SER A 287 -7.44 -10.23 8.84
C SER A 287 -6.01 -10.70 9.10
N THR A 288 -5.02 -10.07 8.45
CA THR A 288 -3.61 -10.42 8.61
C THR A 288 -3.11 -10.11 10.01
N ILE A 289 -3.56 -9.02 10.62
CA ILE A 289 -3.24 -8.67 12.01
C ILE A 289 -4.11 -9.46 12.99
N ILE A 290 -5.41 -9.59 12.73
CA ILE A 290 -6.37 -10.27 13.63
C ILE A 290 -5.91 -11.69 13.99
N GLN A 291 -5.40 -12.46 13.02
CA GLN A 291 -4.93 -13.83 13.28
C GLN A 291 -3.68 -13.89 14.19
N LEU A 292 -2.93 -12.80 14.30
CA LEU A 292 -1.69 -12.69 15.08
C LEU A 292 -1.96 -12.19 16.50
N LEU A 293 -3.01 -11.40 16.70
CA LEU A 293 -3.38 -10.81 18.00
C LEU A 293 -3.37 -11.79 19.19
N PRO A 294 -3.80 -13.06 19.06
CA PRO A 294 -3.78 -14.01 20.19
C PRO A 294 -2.37 -14.34 20.72
N PHE A 295 -1.32 -14.09 19.94
CA PHE A 295 0.05 -14.54 20.21
C PHE A 295 1.00 -13.43 20.64
N VAL A 296 0.65 -12.18 20.33
CA VAL A 296 1.48 -11.00 20.63
C VAL A 296 1.02 -10.31 21.92
N ASP A 297 1.88 -9.46 22.47
CA ASP A 297 1.54 -8.67 23.64
C ASP A 297 0.50 -7.57 23.30
N GLU A 298 -0.30 -7.14 24.29
CA GLU A 298 -1.26 -6.05 24.11
C GLU A 298 -0.58 -4.71 23.74
N GLN A 299 0.66 -4.51 24.18
CA GLN A 299 1.46 -3.32 23.86
C GLN A 299 2.10 -3.37 22.47
N SER A 300 1.96 -4.48 21.74
CA SER A 300 2.48 -4.60 20.38
C SER A 300 1.76 -3.62 19.45
N ARG A 301 2.54 -2.83 18.71
CA ARG A 301 2.06 -1.82 17.77
C ARG A 301 2.35 -2.26 16.33
N PHE A 302 1.42 -1.94 15.45
CA PHE A 302 1.37 -2.39 14.07
C PHE A 302 1.37 -1.18 13.14
N PHE A 303 2.23 -1.18 12.14
CA PHE A 303 2.39 -0.06 11.21
C PHE A 303 2.28 -0.58 9.79
N ASN A 304 1.39 0.02 9.01
CA ASN A 304 1.31 -0.20 7.57
C ASN A 304 2.09 0.91 6.87
N LEU A 305 3.15 0.52 6.16
CA LEU A 305 4.12 1.41 5.55
C LEU A 305 4.01 1.30 4.04
N TYR A 306 4.22 2.42 3.37
CA TYR A 306 4.21 2.47 1.92
C TYR A 306 5.34 3.33 1.39
N GLY A 307 6.02 2.79 0.38
CA GLY A 307 7.15 3.41 -0.25
C GLY A 307 7.72 2.55 -1.37
N PRO A 308 7.85 3.06 -2.61
CA PRO A 308 8.72 2.44 -3.61
C PRO A 308 10.21 2.67 -3.28
N ALA A 309 11.10 1.89 -3.87
CA ALA A 309 12.54 2.04 -3.67
C ALA A 309 13.05 3.45 -4.04
N GLU A 310 12.46 4.08 -5.05
CA GLU A 310 12.81 5.42 -5.53
C GLU A 310 12.52 6.55 -4.52
N ILE A 311 11.85 6.26 -3.41
CA ILE A 311 11.64 7.23 -2.32
C ILE A 311 12.41 6.87 -1.04
N THR A 312 13.28 5.87 -1.10
CA THR A 312 14.03 5.36 0.06
C THR A 312 13.15 4.71 1.12
N VAL A 313 12.78 3.45 0.86
CA VAL A 313 12.09 2.53 1.80
C VAL A 313 10.64 2.90 2.10
N VAL A 314 10.36 4.02 2.78
CA VAL A 314 9.00 4.42 3.20
C VAL A 314 8.79 5.91 3.07
N ALA A 315 7.63 6.30 2.52
CA ALA A 315 7.17 7.68 2.42
C ALA A 315 5.92 7.96 3.26
N THR A 316 5.08 6.95 3.51
CA THR A 316 3.86 7.10 4.32
C THR A 316 3.72 6.00 5.34
N CYS A 317 3.08 6.32 6.46
CA CYS A 317 2.88 5.41 7.57
C CYS A 317 1.46 5.55 8.13
N HIS A 318 0.82 4.40 8.34
CA HIS A 318 -0.42 4.25 9.08
C HIS A 318 -0.17 3.41 10.33
N GLU A 319 -0.39 3.98 11.51
CA GLU A 319 -0.42 3.16 12.72
C GLU A 319 -1.80 2.52 12.88
N VAL A 320 -1.81 1.18 12.87
CA VAL A 320 -3.05 0.42 12.92
C VAL A 320 -3.60 0.40 14.34
N ARG A 321 -4.81 0.93 14.50
CA ARG A 321 -5.55 0.86 15.77
C ARG A 321 -6.25 -0.51 15.87
N ARG A 322 -6.33 -1.09 17.08
CA ARG A 322 -6.97 -2.41 17.22
C ARG A 322 -8.48 -2.35 16.96
N GLU A 323 -9.09 -1.20 17.25
CA GLU A 323 -10.53 -0.97 17.10
C GLU A 323 -10.96 -0.93 15.63
N GLU A 324 -10.12 -0.39 14.74
CA GLU A 324 -10.43 -0.28 13.31
C GLU A 324 -10.35 -1.62 12.57
N LEU A 325 -9.65 -2.62 13.11
CA LEU A 325 -9.55 -3.96 12.51
C LEU A 325 -10.92 -4.61 12.28
N SER A 326 -11.92 -4.22 13.05
CA SER A 326 -13.30 -4.73 12.95
C SER A 326 -14.15 -4.04 11.86
N THR A 327 -13.73 -2.87 11.38
CA THR A 327 -14.53 -2.00 10.48
C THR A 327 -13.87 -1.75 9.13
N THR A 328 -12.55 -1.88 9.07
CA THR A 328 -11.74 -1.67 7.87
C THR A 328 -11.23 -3.00 7.35
N VAL A 329 -11.42 -3.31 6.07
CA VAL A 329 -10.92 -4.57 5.48
C VAL A 329 -9.47 -4.42 5.02
N SER A 330 -9.19 -3.40 4.21
CA SER A 330 -7.86 -3.05 3.72
C SER A 330 -7.40 -1.79 4.44
N LEU A 331 -6.25 -1.87 5.09
CA LEU A 331 -5.75 -0.79 5.93
C LEU A 331 -5.17 0.35 5.07
N PRO A 332 -5.36 1.62 5.47
CA PRO A 332 -4.76 2.76 4.78
C PRO A 332 -3.24 2.67 4.77
N ILE A 333 -2.63 3.36 3.82
CA ILE A 333 -1.18 3.61 3.80
C ILE A 333 -0.80 4.88 4.58
N GLY A 334 -1.81 5.58 5.12
CA GLY A 334 -1.68 6.56 6.19
C GLY A 334 -1.26 7.94 5.73
N TYR A 335 -0.38 8.57 6.49
CA TYR A 335 0.06 9.96 6.27
C TYR A 335 1.51 10.02 5.80
N PRO A 336 1.91 11.09 5.09
CA PRO A 336 3.31 11.34 4.78
C PRO A 336 4.18 11.38 6.04
N LEU A 337 5.35 10.75 5.98
CA LEU A 337 6.38 10.89 6.99
C LEU A 337 6.93 12.33 7.02
N ILE A 338 7.55 12.71 8.14
CA ILE A 338 8.19 14.03 8.27
C ILE A 338 9.25 14.18 7.18
N GLY A 339 9.23 15.30 6.47
CA GLY A 339 10.15 15.58 5.35
C GLY A 339 9.69 15.03 3.99
N TYR A 340 8.57 14.32 3.93
CA TYR A 340 7.94 13.86 2.69
C TYR A 340 6.74 14.73 2.34
N CYS A 341 6.44 14.81 1.05
CA CYS A 341 5.25 15.47 0.52
C CYS A 341 4.55 14.51 -0.45
N ILE A 342 3.24 14.37 -0.33
CA ILE A 342 2.45 13.51 -1.22
C ILE A 342 1.44 14.38 -1.97
N TYR A 343 1.42 14.26 -3.29
CA TYR A 343 0.39 14.83 -4.15
C TYR A 343 -0.42 13.70 -4.78
N LEU A 344 -1.74 13.86 -4.83
CA LEU A 344 -2.61 13.00 -5.63
C LEU A 344 -3.03 13.79 -6.87
N LEU A 345 -2.53 13.37 -8.04
CA LEU A 345 -2.75 14.09 -9.30
C LEU A 345 -3.60 13.27 -10.28
N ASP A 346 -4.44 13.94 -11.06
CA ASP A 346 -5.15 13.32 -12.18
C ASP A 346 -4.28 13.18 -13.43
N GLU A 347 -4.89 12.71 -14.53
CA GLU A 347 -4.21 12.54 -15.82
C GLU A 347 -3.70 13.86 -16.44
N TYR A 348 -4.23 15.01 -16.01
CA TYR A 348 -3.84 16.36 -16.43
C TYR A 348 -2.87 17.01 -15.44
N ARG A 349 -2.32 16.24 -14.50
CA ARG A 349 -1.42 16.69 -13.43
C ARG A 349 -2.05 17.76 -12.52
N GLN A 350 -3.37 17.72 -12.37
CA GLN A 350 -4.09 18.60 -11.45
C GLN A 350 -4.39 17.86 -10.14
N PRO A 351 -4.31 18.52 -8.97
CA PRO A 351 -4.69 17.92 -7.70
C PRO A 351 -6.13 17.43 -7.71
N VAL A 352 -6.36 16.20 -7.25
CA VAL A 352 -7.71 15.64 -7.10
C VAL A 352 -8.36 16.10 -5.80
N VAL A 353 -9.70 16.17 -5.78
CA VAL A 353 -10.43 16.46 -4.53
C VAL A 353 -10.46 15.23 -3.61
N PRO A 354 -10.54 15.39 -2.28
CA PRO A 354 -10.62 14.25 -1.35
C PRO A 354 -11.72 13.25 -1.75
N GLY A 355 -11.39 11.96 -1.65
CA GLY A 355 -12.24 10.85 -2.09
C GLY A 355 -12.10 10.45 -3.56
N GLN A 356 -11.55 11.31 -4.42
CA GLN A 356 -11.28 10.95 -5.82
C GLN A 356 -9.95 10.21 -5.98
N LEU A 357 -9.89 9.41 -7.04
CA LEU A 357 -8.71 8.64 -7.43
C LEU A 357 -7.68 9.57 -8.08
N GLY A 358 -6.43 9.50 -7.63
CA GLY A 358 -5.30 10.18 -8.25
C GLY A 358 -4.04 9.31 -8.19
N GLU A 359 -3.08 9.61 -9.05
CA GLU A 359 -1.73 9.05 -9.01
C GLU A 359 -0.96 9.62 -7.83
N ILE A 360 -0.27 8.75 -7.08
CA ILE A 360 0.62 9.13 -6.00
C ILE A 360 1.89 9.70 -6.61
N ILE A 361 2.16 10.97 -6.27
CA ILE A 361 3.42 11.65 -6.56
C ILE A 361 4.10 11.98 -5.24
N ILE A 362 5.38 11.66 -5.10
CA ILE A 362 6.11 11.78 -3.84
C ILE A 362 7.29 12.74 -3.99
N GLY A 363 7.28 13.82 -3.22
CA GLY A 363 8.40 14.75 -3.08
C GLY A 363 9.08 14.62 -1.72
N GLY A 364 10.17 15.36 -1.55
CA GLY A 364 10.85 15.52 -0.26
C GLY A 364 12.12 14.69 -0.09
N VAL A 365 12.51 14.48 1.16
CA VAL A 365 13.86 14.02 1.55
C VAL A 365 14.22 12.62 1.07
N GLY A 366 13.25 11.77 0.76
CA GLY A 366 13.48 10.40 0.33
C GLY A 366 13.70 10.21 -1.17
N VAL A 367 13.42 11.22 -2.00
CA VAL A 367 13.55 11.11 -3.46
C VAL A 367 14.98 10.70 -3.83
N PHE A 368 15.09 9.59 -4.56
CA PHE A 368 16.34 8.99 -5.03
C PHE A 368 17.22 9.94 -5.87
N ALA A 369 18.44 9.51 -6.16
CA ALA A 369 19.34 10.23 -7.06
C ALA A 369 19.03 10.05 -8.55
N GLY A 370 18.29 9.00 -8.88
CA GLY A 370 18.01 8.57 -10.24
C GLY A 370 18.36 7.10 -10.46
N TYR A 371 18.16 6.64 -11.69
CA TYR A 371 18.56 5.32 -12.12
C TYR A 371 19.98 5.35 -12.70
N TYR A 372 20.87 4.49 -12.21
CA TYR A 372 22.26 4.41 -12.68
C TYR A 372 22.29 4.12 -14.19
N GLY A 373 23.09 4.91 -14.92
CA GLY A 373 23.25 4.78 -16.38
C GLY A 373 21.99 5.05 -17.21
N ARG A 374 20.88 5.50 -16.59
CA ARG A 374 19.56 5.64 -17.24
C ARG A 374 18.92 7.00 -16.97
N ALA A 375 19.61 8.06 -17.39
CA ALA A 375 19.12 9.43 -17.31
C ALA A 375 17.77 9.64 -18.04
N ASP A 376 17.53 8.85 -19.09
CA ASP A 376 16.27 8.81 -19.82
C ASP A 376 15.09 8.36 -18.93
N LEU A 377 15.27 7.29 -18.15
CA LEU A 377 14.26 6.81 -17.21
C LEU A 377 14.11 7.77 -16.03
N THR A 378 15.22 8.32 -15.53
CA THR A 378 15.19 9.28 -14.44
C THR A 378 14.35 10.51 -14.80
N ALA A 379 14.55 11.08 -15.98
CA ALA A 379 13.80 12.23 -16.46
C ALA A 379 12.32 11.92 -16.74
N GLN A 380 11.97 10.67 -17.06
CA GLN A 380 10.57 10.25 -17.24
C GLN A 380 9.84 10.04 -15.92
N SER A 381 10.56 9.56 -14.91
CA SER A 381 10.00 9.22 -13.59
C SER A 381 9.92 10.40 -12.63
N LEU A 382 10.74 11.42 -12.83
CA LEU A 382 10.72 12.65 -12.01
C LEU A 382 9.90 13.74 -12.69
N ILE A 383 9.06 14.41 -11.91
CA ILE A 383 8.28 15.58 -12.34
C ILE A 383 8.59 16.77 -11.43
N ASP A 384 8.65 17.96 -12.03
CA ASP A 384 8.81 19.21 -11.31
C ASP A 384 7.45 19.71 -10.83
N ILE A 385 7.33 19.95 -9.52
CA ILE A 385 6.17 20.60 -8.89
C ILE A 385 6.72 21.75 -8.06
N ASP A 386 6.41 22.99 -8.48
CA ASP A 386 6.83 24.23 -7.82
C ASP A 386 8.36 24.31 -7.56
N GLY A 387 9.18 23.77 -8.48
CA GLY A 387 10.64 23.76 -8.38
C GLY A 387 11.21 22.61 -7.56
N GLU A 388 10.38 21.68 -7.08
CA GLU A 388 10.81 20.45 -6.41
C GLU A 388 10.67 19.23 -7.33
N GLN A 389 11.72 18.41 -7.38
CA GLN A 389 11.69 17.13 -8.09
C GLN A 389 10.90 16.11 -7.25
N CYS A 390 9.79 15.63 -7.82
CA CYS A 390 8.92 14.64 -7.22
C CYS A 390 8.90 13.36 -8.06
N TYR A 391 8.89 12.19 -7.41
CA TYR A 391 8.79 10.91 -8.08
C TYR A 391 7.34 10.55 -8.38
N ALA A 392 7.03 10.30 -9.65
CA ALA A 392 5.75 9.77 -10.09
C ALA A 392 5.74 8.25 -9.93
N THR A 393 4.98 7.74 -8.95
CA THR A 393 5.10 6.32 -8.59
C THR A 393 4.41 5.41 -9.59
N GLY A 394 3.36 5.88 -10.28
CA GLY A 394 2.44 5.04 -11.04
C GLY A 394 1.44 4.26 -10.18
N ASP A 395 1.39 4.52 -8.88
CA ASP A 395 0.38 3.97 -7.96
C ASP A 395 -0.81 4.91 -7.86
N LEU A 396 -1.98 4.36 -7.61
CA LEU A 396 -3.23 5.07 -7.48
C LEU A 396 -3.72 4.99 -6.04
N ALA A 397 -4.15 6.13 -5.51
CA ALA A 397 -4.77 6.24 -4.21
C ALA A 397 -5.90 7.27 -4.23
N ARG A 398 -6.62 7.32 -3.12
CA ARG A 398 -7.53 8.41 -2.79
C ARG A 398 -7.32 8.80 -1.33
N LEU A 399 -7.63 10.05 -1.01
CA LEU A 399 -7.74 10.48 0.38
C LEU A 399 -9.08 10.04 0.95
N ASP A 400 -9.07 9.51 2.17
CA ASP A 400 -10.29 9.36 2.93
C ASP A 400 -10.86 10.74 3.30
N VAL A 401 -12.17 10.92 3.15
CA VAL A 401 -12.81 12.22 3.34
C VAL A 401 -12.95 12.57 4.83
N ALA A 402 -13.03 11.56 5.70
CA ALA A 402 -13.19 11.75 7.13
C ALA A 402 -11.84 11.85 7.86
N SER A 403 -10.92 10.92 7.60
CA SER A 403 -9.60 10.90 8.26
C SER A 403 -8.54 11.72 7.53
N GLY A 404 -8.62 11.84 6.21
CA GLY A 404 -7.54 12.41 5.40
C GLY A 404 -6.37 11.45 5.14
N GLU A 405 -6.54 10.16 5.49
CA GLU A 405 -5.52 9.14 5.24
C GLU A 405 -5.48 8.73 3.77
N LEU A 406 -4.31 8.35 3.29
CA LEU A 406 -4.15 7.79 1.96
C LEU A 406 -4.62 6.34 1.95
N ILE A 407 -5.55 6.04 1.05
CA ILE A 407 -6.04 4.68 0.78
C ILE A 407 -5.47 4.25 -0.57
N PHE A 408 -4.59 3.25 -0.53
CA PHE A 408 -4.05 2.62 -1.73
C PHE A 408 -5.14 1.87 -2.52
N ILE A 409 -5.13 2.02 -3.84
CA ILE A 409 -6.12 1.41 -4.75
C ILE A 409 -5.47 0.40 -5.69
N GLY A 410 -4.27 0.67 -6.21
CA GLY A 410 -3.58 -0.23 -7.14
C GLY A 410 -2.59 0.50 -8.03
N ARG A 411 -2.12 -0.15 -9.10
CA ARG A 411 -1.22 0.48 -10.10
C ARG A 411 -1.98 1.05 -11.28
N ARG A 412 -1.52 2.19 -11.78
CA ARG A 412 -1.91 2.76 -13.08
C ARG A 412 -1.57 1.83 -14.24
N ASP A 413 -0.42 1.19 -14.21
CA ASP A 413 0.01 0.28 -15.29
C ASP A 413 -0.85 -0.98 -15.36
N TYR A 414 -1.37 -1.45 -14.22
CA TYR A 414 -2.38 -2.51 -14.19
C TYR A 414 -3.79 -1.99 -14.53
N GLN A 415 -4.00 -0.67 -14.47
CA GLN A 415 -5.22 0.00 -14.92
C GLN A 415 -5.36 0.03 -16.45
N VAL A 416 -4.36 -0.42 -17.22
CA VAL A 416 -4.51 -0.80 -18.63
C VAL A 416 -4.56 -2.32 -18.78
N LYS A 417 -5.68 -2.90 -18.31
CA LYS A 417 -6.33 -4.08 -18.90
C LYS A 417 -7.83 -4.14 -18.65
N LEU A 418 -8.46 -3.02 -18.28
CA LEU A 418 -9.93 -2.84 -18.25
C LEU A 418 -10.44 -2.15 -19.52
N ARG A 419 -9.83 -2.47 -20.67
CA ARG A 419 -10.43 -2.36 -22.00
C ARG A 419 -10.12 -3.60 -22.86
N GLU A 420 -9.93 -4.77 -22.23
CA GLU A 420 -10.40 -5.99 -22.90
C GLU A 420 -11.87 -6.07 -22.50
N THR A 421 -12.78 -5.84 -23.44
CA THR A 421 -14.20 -6.13 -23.24
C THR A 421 -14.26 -7.63 -22.92
N LEU A 422 -14.53 -7.97 -21.66
CA LEU A 422 -14.69 -9.37 -21.27
C LEU A 422 -15.73 -9.99 -22.21
N SER A 423 -15.40 -11.15 -22.78
CA SER A 423 -16.36 -11.91 -23.56
C SER A 423 -17.56 -12.28 -22.68
N SER A 424 -18.71 -12.50 -23.30
CA SER A 424 -19.89 -13.03 -22.60
C SER A 424 -19.59 -14.35 -21.87
N LEU A 425 -18.66 -15.15 -22.41
CA LEU A 425 -18.19 -16.39 -21.82
C LEU A 425 -17.34 -16.17 -20.57
N GLU A 426 -16.41 -15.21 -20.59
CA GLU A 426 -15.58 -14.87 -19.43
C GLU A 426 -16.41 -14.34 -18.26
N LEU A 427 -17.40 -13.47 -18.53
CA LEU A 427 -18.34 -12.99 -17.51
C LEU A 427 -19.15 -14.12 -16.88
N LYS A 428 -19.61 -15.06 -17.71
CA LYS A 428 -20.39 -16.22 -17.26
C LYS A 428 -19.54 -17.19 -16.42
N LEU A 429 -18.29 -17.42 -16.82
CA LEU A 429 -17.36 -18.24 -16.06
C LEU A 429 -16.98 -17.59 -14.72
N GLN A 430 -16.77 -16.26 -14.67
CA GLN A 430 -16.55 -15.55 -13.40
C GLN A 430 -17.70 -15.78 -12.41
N ASP A 431 -18.95 -15.66 -12.86
CA ASP A 431 -20.13 -15.92 -12.02
C ASP A 431 -20.17 -17.37 -11.49
N ILE A 432 -19.85 -18.35 -12.36
CA ILE A 432 -19.77 -19.75 -11.96
C ILE A 432 -18.70 -19.97 -10.89
N PHE A 433 -17.52 -19.37 -11.03
CA PHE A 433 -16.44 -19.52 -10.07
C PHE A 433 -16.71 -18.80 -8.74
N ILE A 434 -17.43 -17.67 -8.76
CA ILE A 434 -17.96 -17.05 -7.54
C ILE A 434 -18.84 -18.03 -6.77
N ARG A 435 -19.78 -18.69 -7.45
CA ARG A 435 -20.70 -19.67 -6.83
C ARG A 435 -19.97 -20.94 -6.40
N ALA A 436 -19.05 -21.45 -7.20
CA ALA A 436 -18.33 -22.70 -6.95
C ALA A 436 -17.33 -22.60 -5.80
N PHE A 437 -16.57 -21.50 -5.73
CA PHE A 437 -15.55 -21.26 -4.71
C PHE A 437 -16.03 -20.36 -3.57
N ARG A 438 -17.28 -19.90 -3.61
CA ARG A 438 -17.89 -18.97 -2.63
C ARG A 438 -17.08 -17.68 -2.48
N LEU A 439 -16.66 -17.10 -3.61
CA LEU A 439 -15.86 -15.88 -3.62
C LEU A 439 -16.73 -14.67 -3.26
N PRO A 440 -16.18 -13.67 -2.54
CA PRO A 440 -16.93 -12.47 -2.17
C PRO A 440 -17.10 -11.48 -3.36
N SER A 441 -16.32 -11.64 -4.43
CA SER A 441 -16.37 -10.80 -5.63
C SER A 441 -15.83 -11.56 -6.86
N PRO A 442 -16.12 -11.08 -8.10
CA PRO A 442 -15.60 -11.70 -9.32
C PRO A 442 -14.06 -11.72 -9.33
N PRO A 443 -13.43 -12.88 -9.55
CA PRO A 443 -11.98 -12.96 -9.61
C PRO A 443 -11.45 -12.31 -10.90
N ASP A 444 -10.25 -11.74 -10.86
CA ASP A 444 -9.54 -11.36 -12.09
C ASP A 444 -9.45 -12.60 -13.00
N VAL A 445 -9.78 -12.44 -14.29
CA VAL A 445 -9.85 -13.54 -15.25
C VAL A 445 -8.52 -14.27 -15.43
N ARG A 446 -7.39 -13.64 -15.07
CA ARG A 446 -6.05 -14.22 -15.17
C ARG A 446 -5.61 -14.92 -13.88
N THR A 447 -6.34 -14.77 -12.78
CA THR A 447 -5.98 -15.37 -11.49
C THR A 447 -6.08 -16.89 -11.55
N PRO A 448 -5.02 -17.63 -11.16
CA PRO A 448 -5.06 -19.07 -11.05
C PRO A 448 -6.12 -19.58 -10.06
N PHE A 449 -6.92 -20.59 -10.43
CA PHE A 449 -7.97 -21.15 -9.58
C PHE A 449 -7.46 -21.70 -8.24
N GLY A 450 -6.21 -22.18 -8.19
CA GLY A 450 -5.56 -22.62 -6.95
C GLY A 450 -5.38 -21.49 -5.94
N LEU A 451 -5.20 -20.25 -6.40
CA LEU A 451 -5.08 -19.06 -5.55
C LEU A 451 -6.44 -18.48 -5.14
N LEU A 452 -7.52 -18.90 -5.80
CA LEU A 452 -8.91 -18.55 -5.43
C LEU A 452 -9.49 -19.45 -4.32
N GLY A 453 -8.64 -20.22 -3.63
CA GLY A 453 -9.08 -21.19 -2.62
C GLY A 453 -9.62 -22.49 -3.23
N GLY A 454 -9.17 -22.86 -4.44
CA GLY A 454 -9.60 -24.05 -5.16
C GLY A 454 -9.30 -25.35 -4.41
N THR A 455 -10.31 -25.90 -3.73
CA THR A 455 -10.30 -27.28 -3.23
C THR A 455 -10.77 -28.24 -4.33
N SER A 456 -10.44 -29.52 -4.22
CA SER A 456 -10.96 -30.57 -5.11
C SER A 456 -12.50 -30.58 -5.16
N LEU A 457 -13.18 -30.23 -4.06
CA LEU A 457 -14.62 -30.08 -4.00
C LEU A 457 -15.12 -28.85 -4.78
N GLY A 458 -14.45 -27.70 -4.65
CA GLY A 458 -14.76 -26.49 -5.41
C GLY A 458 -14.57 -26.66 -6.91
N ALA A 459 -13.52 -27.38 -7.32
CA ALA A 459 -13.26 -27.72 -8.72
C ALA A 459 -14.37 -28.62 -9.30
N MET A 460 -14.86 -29.60 -8.53
CA MET A 460 -16.00 -30.44 -8.93
C MET A 460 -17.31 -29.66 -9.02
N CYS A 461 -17.53 -28.68 -8.13
CA CYS A 461 -18.67 -27.78 -8.17
C CYS A 461 -18.62 -26.89 -9.43
N ALA A 462 -17.45 -26.29 -9.71
CA ALA A 462 -17.23 -25.49 -10.92
C ALA A 462 -17.45 -26.33 -12.19
N LEU A 463 -16.90 -27.55 -12.24
CA LEU A 463 -17.10 -28.47 -13.35
C LEU A 463 -18.59 -28.75 -13.61
N ASN A 464 -19.37 -29.00 -12.57
CA ASN A 464 -20.80 -29.30 -12.70
C ASN A 464 -21.60 -28.07 -13.18
N LEU A 465 -21.31 -26.89 -12.65
CA LEU A 465 -21.95 -25.63 -13.07
C LEU A 465 -21.58 -25.27 -14.52
N ILE A 466 -20.33 -25.48 -14.95
CA ILE A 466 -19.92 -25.28 -16.35
C ILE A 466 -20.64 -26.26 -17.27
N ARG A 467 -20.83 -27.53 -16.85
CA ARG A 467 -21.60 -28.52 -17.62
C ARG A 467 -23.06 -28.13 -17.82
N GLN A 468 -23.67 -27.57 -16.79
CA GLN A 468 -25.08 -27.17 -16.82
C GLN A 468 -25.30 -25.86 -17.59
N GLU A 469 -24.38 -24.91 -17.47
CA GLU A 469 -24.61 -23.55 -17.92
C GLU A 469 -23.82 -23.14 -19.16
N VAL A 470 -22.73 -23.84 -19.51
CA VAL A 470 -21.83 -23.47 -20.61
C VAL A 470 -21.73 -24.59 -21.65
N THR A 471 -21.28 -25.79 -21.28
CA THR A 471 -21.23 -26.95 -22.19
C THR A 471 -21.12 -28.28 -21.42
N ASP A 472 -21.98 -29.23 -21.77
CA ASP A 472 -21.98 -30.61 -21.26
C ASP A 472 -20.69 -31.39 -21.57
N LYS A 473 -19.90 -30.94 -22.56
CA LYS A 473 -18.62 -31.53 -22.97
C LYS A 473 -17.42 -31.15 -22.11
N MET A 474 -17.62 -30.33 -21.07
CA MET A 474 -16.54 -29.96 -20.16
C MET A 474 -15.98 -31.18 -19.42
N ASP A 475 -14.66 -31.39 -19.47
CA ASP A 475 -13.95 -32.41 -18.71
C ASP A 475 -13.11 -31.78 -17.58
N ILE A 476 -12.90 -32.55 -16.51
CA ILE A 476 -12.08 -32.14 -15.37
C ILE A 476 -10.63 -31.88 -15.79
N SER A 477 -10.13 -32.60 -16.80
CA SER A 477 -8.80 -32.39 -17.37
C SER A 477 -8.65 -31.00 -17.99
N LEU A 478 -9.68 -30.48 -18.68
CA LEU A 478 -9.73 -29.13 -19.25
C LEU A 478 -9.71 -28.05 -18.16
N LEU A 479 -10.36 -28.30 -17.02
CA LEU A 479 -10.37 -27.38 -15.88
C LEU A 479 -8.97 -27.25 -15.25
N PHE A 480 -8.24 -28.37 -15.13
CA PHE A 480 -6.91 -28.37 -14.51
C PHE A 480 -5.79 -27.92 -15.45
N THR A 481 -5.92 -28.18 -16.76
CA THR A 481 -4.94 -27.74 -17.77
C THR A 481 -5.05 -26.26 -18.12
N ASN A 482 -6.18 -25.62 -17.80
CA ASN A 482 -6.43 -24.20 -18.04
C ASN A 482 -6.75 -23.48 -16.73
N PRO A 483 -5.74 -23.09 -15.95
CA PRO A 483 -5.91 -22.79 -14.53
C PRO A 483 -6.51 -21.40 -14.24
N SER A 484 -7.08 -20.68 -15.20
CA SER A 484 -7.69 -19.34 -14.99
C SER A 484 -8.93 -19.17 -15.86
N VAL A 485 -9.81 -18.21 -15.53
CA VAL A 485 -11.04 -17.95 -16.31
C VAL A 485 -10.71 -17.63 -17.77
N LYS A 486 -9.66 -16.83 -18.01
CA LYS A 486 -9.23 -16.44 -19.35
C LYS A 486 -8.68 -17.61 -20.16
N ALA A 487 -7.83 -18.45 -19.54
CA ALA A 487 -7.30 -19.64 -20.20
C ALA A 487 -8.42 -20.64 -20.51
N LEU A 488 -9.37 -20.80 -19.58
CA LEU A 488 -10.48 -21.72 -19.75
C LEU A 488 -11.48 -21.22 -20.80
N ALA A 489 -11.78 -19.93 -20.84
CA ALA A 489 -12.62 -19.33 -21.87
C ALA A 489 -12.02 -19.56 -23.26
N ALA A 490 -10.73 -19.30 -23.44
CA ALA A 490 -10.01 -19.53 -24.71
C ALA A 490 -10.01 -21.01 -25.14
N ALA A 491 -9.99 -21.95 -24.18
CA ALA A 491 -10.06 -23.38 -24.46
C ALA A 491 -11.49 -23.86 -24.81
N LEU A 492 -12.53 -23.17 -24.30
CA LEU A 492 -13.93 -23.51 -24.52
C LEU A 492 -14.53 -22.85 -25.76
N GLU A 493 -14.05 -21.68 -26.16
CA GLU A 493 -14.51 -20.97 -27.37
C GLU A 493 -14.55 -21.85 -28.65
N PRO A 494 -13.51 -22.64 -28.97
CA PRO A 494 -13.55 -23.53 -30.14
C PRO A 494 -14.59 -24.65 -30.01
N ILE A 495 -14.80 -25.15 -28.80
CA ILE A 495 -15.74 -26.25 -28.51
C ILE A 495 -17.19 -25.78 -28.70
N LEU A 496 -17.47 -24.54 -28.30
CA LEU A 496 -18.78 -23.89 -28.43
C LEU A 496 -19.08 -23.46 -29.88
N CYS A 497 -18.08 -23.03 -30.64
CA CYS A 497 -18.26 -22.66 -32.05
C CYS A 497 -18.61 -23.86 -32.95
N VAL A 498 -18.14 -25.07 -32.62
CA VAL A 498 -18.45 -26.29 -33.39
C VAL A 498 -19.92 -26.70 -33.23
N THR A 499 -20.53 -26.44 -32.06
CA THR A 499 -21.91 -26.82 -31.76
C THR A 499 -22.97 -25.96 -32.46
N GLU A 500 -22.68 -24.70 -32.80
CA GLU A 500 -23.64 -23.83 -33.50
C GLU A 500 -23.78 -24.15 -35.00
N SER A 501 -22.79 -24.83 -35.59
CA SER A 501 -22.83 -25.23 -37.01
C SER A 501 -23.55 -26.56 -37.29
N GLY A 502 -23.86 -27.35 -36.25
CA GLY A 502 -24.26 -28.75 -36.37
C GLY A 502 -25.75 -29.08 -36.24
N ASN A 503 -26.61 -28.17 -35.78
CA ASN A 503 -28.01 -28.49 -35.49
C ASN A 503 -29.00 -27.62 -36.29
N LYS A 504 -29.28 -28.04 -37.53
CA LYS A 504 -30.51 -27.70 -38.24
C LYS A 504 -31.15 -28.99 -38.79
N LYS A 505 -32.46 -29.14 -38.49
CA LYS A 505 -33.46 -30.19 -38.82
C LYS A 505 -33.52 -31.36 -37.83
N GLU A 506 -34.66 -31.90 -37.39
CA GLU A 506 -36.10 -31.71 -37.63
C GLU A 506 -36.86 -32.50 -36.51
N GLU A 507 -38.00 -31.96 -36.01
CA GLU A 507 -39.23 -32.62 -35.44
C GLU A 507 -39.11 -33.73 -34.36
N LYS A 508 -39.99 -33.92 -33.35
CA LYS A 508 -41.39 -33.53 -33.04
C LYS A 508 -41.72 -33.88 -31.58
N ASP A 509 -42.64 -33.10 -31.00
CA ASP A 509 -43.59 -33.30 -29.88
C ASP A 509 -43.54 -34.58 -29.00
N ASP A 510 -43.54 -34.40 -27.67
CA ASP A 510 -44.75 -34.61 -26.85
C ASP A 510 -44.57 -34.17 -25.38
N ASP A 511 -45.70 -33.80 -24.78
CA ASP A 511 -45.93 -33.03 -23.56
C ASP A 511 -45.44 -33.63 -22.22
N ASP A 512 -45.04 -32.76 -21.28
CA ASP A 512 -45.77 -32.52 -20.01
C ASP A 512 -45.04 -31.44 -19.17
N PHE A 513 -45.37 -30.15 -19.41
CA PHE A 513 -44.97 -29.06 -18.51
C PHE A 513 -46.21 -28.38 -17.94
N SER A 514 -46.52 -28.75 -16.71
CA SER A 514 -47.48 -28.06 -15.85
C SER A 514 -47.21 -26.55 -15.82
N PHE A 515 -48.17 -25.80 -16.38
CA PHE A 515 -48.17 -24.35 -16.49
C PHE A 515 -48.26 -23.70 -15.10
N ARG A 516 -47.17 -23.08 -14.64
CA ARG A 516 -47.23 -22.03 -13.60
C ARG A 516 -47.00 -20.69 -14.29
N PRO A 517 -47.96 -19.74 -14.25
CA PRO A 517 -47.81 -18.47 -14.95
C PRO A 517 -46.68 -17.66 -14.31
N HIS A 518 -45.61 -17.44 -15.07
CA HIS A 518 -44.58 -16.46 -14.74
C HIS A 518 -45.21 -15.06 -14.73
N SER A 519 -44.84 -14.28 -13.71
CA SER A 519 -45.16 -12.88 -13.57
C SER A 519 -44.54 -12.04 -14.69
N SER A 520 -45.27 -11.97 -15.80
CA SER A 520 -45.63 -10.77 -16.54
C SER A 520 -44.50 -9.92 -17.16
N TRP A 521 -44.15 -10.29 -18.39
CA TRP A 521 -43.57 -9.39 -19.41
C TRP A 521 -44.34 -8.07 -19.54
N PHE A 522 -45.64 -8.07 -19.22
CA PHE A 522 -46.50 -6.87 -19.21
C PHE A 522 -46.18 -5.94 -18.02
N ILE A 523 -45.80 -6.46 -16.85
CA ILE A 523 -45.43 -5.67 -15.66
C ILE A 523 -44.04 -5.05 -15.85
N GLU A 524 -43.09 -5.79 -16.41
CA GLU A 524 -41.74 -5.28 -16.70
C GLU A 524 -41.79 -4.22 -17.82
N SER A 525 -42.58 -4.46 -18.87
CA SER A 525 -42.78 -3.50 -19.96
C SER A 525 -43.47 -2.21 -19.47
N LEU A 526 -44.48 -2.32 -18.61
CA LEU A 526 -45.17 -1.16 -18.03
C LEU A 526 -44.28 -0.37 -17.05
N GLY A 527 -43.42 -1.06 -16.30
CA GLY A 527 -42.42 -0.45 -15.42
C GLY A 527 -41.36 0.33 -16.19
N ILE A 528 -40.88 -0.19 -17.32
CA ILE A 528 -39.91 0.48 -18.19
C ILE A 528 -40.53 1.72 -18.85
N VAL A 529 -41.79 1.64 -19.29
CA VAL A 529 -42.51 2.80 -19.88
C VAL A 529 -42.74 3.91 -18.85
N LEU A 530 -43.11 3.55 -17.61
CA LEU A 530 -43.30 4.53 -16.53
C LEU A 530 -41.99 5.17 -16.07
N LEU A 531 -40.90 4.40 -16.01
CA LEU A 531 -39.57 4.93 -15.73
C LEU A 531 -39.09 5.84 -16.85
N ALA A 532 -39.23 5.44 -18.12
CA ALA A 532 -38.90 6.30 -19.27
C ALA A 532 -39.70 7.62 -19.25
N TRP A 533 -40.99 7.58 -18.88
CA TRP A 533 -41.82 8.78 -18.75
C TRP A 533 -41.35 9.72 -17.63
N GLN A 534 -40.80 9.17 -16.54
CA GLN A 534 -40.29 9.92 -15.39
C GLN A 534 -39.01 10.72 -15.70
N TRP A 535 -38.20 10.25 -16.66
CA TRP A 535 -37.00 10.92 -17.14
C TRP A 535 -37.26 11.87 -18.31
N LEU A 536 -38.21 11.54 -19.20
CA LEU A 536 -38.50 12.34 -20.38
C LEU A 536 -39.38 13.56 -20.08
N TRP A 537 -40.27 13.50 -19.08
CA TRP A 537 -41.20 14.59 -18.76
C TRP A 537 -40.52 15.91 -18.31
N PRO A 538 -39.49 15.91 -17.45
CA PRO A 538 -38.77 17.13 -17.07
C PRO A 538 -37.99 17.73 -18.23
N ILE A 539 -37.41 16.88 -19.09
CA ILE A 539 -36.68 17.29 -20.30
C ILE A 539 -37.64 17.92 -21.31
N PHE A 540 -38.83 17.33 -21.48
CA PHE A 540 -39.88 17.84 -22.37
C PHE A 540 -40.47 19.18 -21.88
N MET A 541 -40.58 19.37 -20.57
CA MET A 541 -40.98 20.64 -19.95
C MET A 541 -39.89 21.72 -20.07
N ALA A 542 -38.61 21.36 -19.92
CA ALA A 542 -37.49 22.31 -20.01
C ALA A 542 -37.24 22.80 -21.45
N VAL A 543 -37.42 21.94 -22.46
CA VAL A 543 -37.12 22.27 -23.87
C VAL A 543 -38.24 23.07 -24.55
N ARG A 544 -39.48 23.06 -24.04
CA ARG A 544 -40.63 23.63 -24.76
C ARG A 544 -41.27 24.86 -24.14
N LEU A 545 -40.93 25.26 -22.91
CA LEU A 545 -41.69 26.28 -22.18
C LEU A 545 -40.89 27.42 -21.53
N GLU A 546 -39.55 27.47 -21.62
CA GLU A 546 -38.71 28.59 -21.10
C GLU A 546 -39.18 29.20 -19.75
N PHE A 547 -39.31 28.40 -18.67
CA PHE A 547 -39.73 28.89 -17.35
C PHE A 547 -38.88 28.42 -16.16
N ASP A 548 -38.77 29.30 -15.15
CA ASP A 548 -38.03 29.19 -13.90
C ASP A 548 -38.54 28.14 -12.90
N PHE A 549 -37.58 27.54 -12.17
CA PHE A 549 -37.51 26.69 -10.96
C PHE A 549 -38.76 26.12 -10.26
N LEU A 550 -39.96 26.70 -10.40
CA LEU A 550 -41.17 26.32 -9.67
C LEU A 550 -41.74 24.92 -10.03
N PRO A 551 -41.66 24.42 -11.29
CA PRO A 551 -42.16 23.08 -11.62
C PRO A 551 -41.30 21.93 -11.05
N MET A 552 -40.03 22.17 -10.71
CA MET A 552 -39.16 21.14 -10.13
C MET A 552 -39.56 20.77 -8.69
N LEU A 553 -40.26 21.66 -7.98
CA LEU A 553 -40.83 21.40 -6.65
C LEU A 553 -42.08 20.51 -6.67
N LEU A 554 -42.69 20.27 -7.85
CA LEU A 554 -43.85 19.38 -7.99
C LEU A 554 -43.46 17.89 -8.07
N ILE A 555 -42.20 17.59 -8.42
CA ILE A 555 -41.71 16.22 -8.57
C ILE A 555 -41.79 15.42 -7.25
N PRO A 556 -41.34 15.94 -6.10
CA PRO A 556 -41.49 15.27 -4.80
C PRO A 556 -42.95 15.04 -4.40
N PHE A 557 -43.86 15.97 -4.75
CA PHE A 557 -45.29 15.86 -4.47
C PHE A 557 -45.96 14.74 -5.29
N ILE A 558 -45.56 14.58 -6.55
CA ILE A 558 -46.04 13.49 -7.42
C ILE A 558 -45.59 12.13 -6.87
N HIS A 559 -44.37 12.01 -6.36
CA HIS A 559 -43.87 10.78 -5.73
C HIS A 559 -44.59 10.42 -4.43
N LEU A 560 -45.00 11.42 -3.65
CA LEU A 560 -45.79 11.24 -2.43
C LEU A 560 -47.21 10.71 -2.71
N ILE A 561 -47.80 11.10 -3.84
CA ILE A 561 -49.14 10.66 -4.28
C ILE A 561 -49.09 9.26 -4.91
N GLN A 562 -48.01 8.90 -5.60
CA GLN A 562 -47.84 7.59 -6.25
C GLN A 562 -47.74 6.42 -5.24
N PHE A 563 -47.20 6.68 -4.05
CA PHE A 563 -46.95 5.67 -3.02
C PHE A 563 -48.22 4.95 -2.50
N PRO A 564 -49.30 5.63 -2.10
CA PRO A 564 -50.55 4.96 -1.68
C PRO A 564 -51.32 4.31 -2.83
N VAL A 565 -51.15 4.76 -4.08
CA VAL A 565 -51.76 4.15 -5.27
C VAL A 565 -51.11 2.79 -5.58
N PHE A 566 -49.79 2.67 -5.44
CA PHE A 566 -49.06 1.41 -5.54
C PHE A 566 -49.49 0.39 -4.48
N LEU A 567 -49.71 0.82 -3.24
CA LEU A 567 -50.19 -0.04 -2.13
C LEU A 567 -51.59 -0.61 -2.40
N LYS A 568 -52.45 0.11 -3.12
CA LYS A 568 -53.82 -0.34 -3.47
C LYS A 568 -53.86 -1.28 -4.68
N LEU A 569 -52.96 -1.09 -5.66
CA LEU A 569 -52.94 -1.88 -6.90
C LEU A 569 -52.28 -3.25 -6.76
N PHE A 570 -51.30 -3.39 -5.85
CA PHE A 570 -50.48 -4.60 -5.74
C PHE A 570 -50.72 -5.44 -4.48
N GLY A 571 -51.71 -5.08 -3.65
CA GLY A 571 -52.18 -5.87 -2.50
C GLY A 571 -51.31 -5.76 -1.23
N GLY A 572 -51.95 -5.92 -0.07
CA GLY A 572 -51.31 -5.92 1.24
C GLY A 572 -50.48 -7.20 1.53
N PRO A 573 -49.72 -7.22 2.65
CA PRO A 573 -48.58 -8.12 2.85
C PRO A 573 -48.95 -9.60 2.95
N PHE A 574 -48.19 -10.45 2.26
CA PHE A 574 -48.24 -11.92 2.35
C PHE A 574 -47.85 -12.43 3.76
N PRO A 575 -48.35 -13.61 4.20
CA PRO A 575 -48.11 -14.12 5.54
C PRO A 575 -46.67 -14.63 5.72
N ARG A 576 -46.15 -14.49 6.95
CA ARG A 576 -44.84 -14.97 7.40
C ARG A 576 -44.69 -16.49 7.19
N GLY A 577 -43.78 -16.88 6.30
CA GLY A 577 -43.22 -18.24 6.16
C GLY A 577 -41.74 -18.14 5.77
N ARG A 578 -40.91 -19.03 6.33
CA ARG A 578 -39.44 -18.96 6.32
C ARG A 578 -38.83 -19.11 4.92
N ASP A 579 -37.64 -18.55 4.76
CA ASP A 579 -36.70 -18.66 3.64
C ASP A 579 -37.06 -17.92 2.34
N THR A 580 -36.85 -16.60 2.33
CA THR A 580 -36.56 -15.82 1.12
C THR A 580 -35.65 -14.62 1.44
N LEU A 581 -34.50 -14.58 0.77
CA LEU A 581 -33.39 -13.65 0.99
C LEU A 581 -33.59 -12.29 0.31
N TYR A 582 -34.79 -11.70 0.38
CA TYR A 582 -35.02 -10.29 0.05
C TYR A 582 -36.16 -9.73 0.90
N SER A 583 -35.84 -9.29 2.12
CA SER A 583 -36.84 -8.62 2.97
C SER A 583 -37.15 -7.22 2.44
N TRP A 584 -38.43 -6.81 2.50
CA TRP A 584 -38.93 -5.47 2.16
C TRP A 584 -38.18 -4.32 2.88
N ARG A 585 -37.46 -4.63 3.97
CA ARG A 585 -36.54 -3.72 4.65
C ARG A 585 -35.40 -3.24 3.74
N TYR A 586 -34.90 -4.11 2.87
CA TYR A 586 -33.84 -3.81 1.92
C TYR A 586 -34.32 -2.85 0.82
N TYR A 587 -35.51 -3.09 0.24
CA TYR A 587 -36.10 -2.19 -0.75
C TYR A 587 -36.46 -0.82 -0.15
N ARG A 588 -36.95 -0.79 1.09
CA ARG A 588 -37.21 0.47 1.81
C ARG A 588 -35.93 1.26 2.09
N LEU A 589 -34.86 0.60 2.52
CA LEU A 589 -33.55 1.22 2.77
C LEU A 589 -32.86 1.64 1.47
N TRP A 590 -32.98 0.84 0.41
CA TRP A 590 -32.47 1.15 -0.91
C TRP A 590 -33.19 2.35 -1.53
N PHE A 591 -34.52 2.40 -1.46
CA PHE A 591 -35.33 3.53 -1.95
C PHE A 591 -35.06 4.82 -1.15
N LEU A 592 -34.96 4.74 0.18
CA LEU A 592 -34.62 5.87 1.04
C LEU A 592 -33.16 6.35 0.83
N ARG A 593 -32.20 5.43 0.67
CA ARG A 593 -30.80 5.78 0.32
C ARG A 593 -30.71 6.39 -1.08
N ARG A 594 -31.52 5.93 -2.04
CA ARG A 594 -31.56 6.49 -3.40
C ARG A 594 -32.14 7.91 -3.39
N GLN A 595 -33.23 8.15 -2.65
CA GLN A 595 -33.75 9.50 -2.41
C GLN A 595 -32.72 10.40 -1.70
N TRP A 596 -31.97 9.86 -0.73
CA TRP A 596 -30.94 10.64 -0.02
C TRP A 596 -29.75 10.99 -0.94
N SER A 597 -29.30 10.04 -1.78
CA SER A 597 -28.22 10.25 -2.76
C SER A 597 -28.59 11.17 -3.92
N LEU A 598 -29.88 11.28 -4.26
CA LEU A 598 -30.37 12.23 -5.27
C LEU A 598 -30.58 13.64 -4.68
N ASN A 599 -30.80 13.76 -3.37
CA ASN A 599 -31.00 15.05 -2.70
C ASN A 599 -29.69 15.75 -2.28
N THR A 600 -28.57 15.04 -2.10
CA THR A 600 -27.31 15.63 -1.63
C THR A 600 -26.66 16.58 -2.64
N TYR A 601 -26.83 16.34 -3.94
CA TYR A 601 -26.31 17.23 -4.99
C TYR A 601 -27.07 18.57 -5.03
N TRP A 602 -28.38 18.56 -4.81
CA TRP A 602 -29.24 19.76 -4.85
C TRP A 602 -29.27 20.52 -3.52
N LEU A 603 -29.19 19.83 -2.38
CA LEU A 603 -29.09 20.47 -1.04
C LEU A 603 -27.77 21.23 -0.88
N GLY A 604 -26.70 20.78 -1.55
CA GLY A 604 -25.43 21.52 -1.61
C GLY A 604 -25.56 22.93 -2.19
N HIS A 605 -26.48 23.13 -3.13
CA HIS A 605 -26.76 24.44 -3.73
C HIS A 605 -27.67 25.35 -2.88
N LEU A 606 -28.32 24.81 -1.85
CA LEU A 606 -29.21 25.54 -0.96
C LEU A 606 -28.55 25.89 0.38
N LEU A 607 -27.36 25.36 0.67
CA LEU A 607 -26.56 25.67 1.86
C LEU A 607 -26.36 27.18 2.03
N GLY A 608 -26.71 27.70 3.21
CA GLY A 608 -26.62 29.13 3.54
C GLY A 608 -27.78 29.99 3.05
N THR A 609 -28.75 29.43 2.32
CA THR A 609 -29.97 30.18 1.95
C THR A 609 -30.98 30.23 3.11
N PRO A 610 -31.85 31.26 3.18
CA PRO A 610 -32.93 31.32 4.17
C PRO A 610 -33.87 30.11 4.13
N PHE A 611 -34.05 29.52 2.94
CA PHE A 611 -34.87 28.32 2.74
C PHE A 611 -34.26 27.07 3.41
N TYR A 612 -32.96 26.85 3.29
CA TYR A 612 -32.27 25.74 3.94
C TYR A 612 -32.22 25.88 5.46
N ASN A 613 -32.05 27.11 5.96
CA ASN A 613 -32.11 27.40 7.39
C ASN A 613 -33.52 27.12 7.96
N THR A 614 -34.57 27.40 7.18
CA THR A 614 -35.97 27.09 7.54
C THR A 614 -36.25 25.58 7.53
N TYR A 615 -35.72 24.86 6.54
CA TYR A 615 -35.78 23.40 6.47
C TYR A 615 -35.11 22.73 7.69
N LEU A 616 -33.92 23.19 8.10
CA LEU A 616 -33.25 22.68 9.28
C LEU A 616 -34.00 22.97 10.58
N ARG A 617 -34.69 24.12 10.70
CA ARG A 617 -35.57 24.41 11.83
C ARG A 617 -36.77 23.46 11.89
N LEU A 618 -37.37 23.16 10.75
CA LEU A 618 -38.45 22.16 10.65
C LEU A 618 -37.98 20.75 11.02
N CYS A 619 -36.70 20.44 10.80
CA CYS A 619 -36.03 19.23 11.28
C CYS A 619 -35.52 19.32 12.73
N GLY A 620 -35.76 20.43 13.44
CA GLY A 620 -35.49 20.58 14.87
C GLY A 620 -34.22 21.37 15.25
N ALA A 621 -33.49 21.95 14.29
CA ALA A 621 -32.28 22.74 14.56
C ALA A 621 -32.60 24.15 15.07
N ARG A 622 -31.89 24.62 16.11
CA ARG A 622 -32.05 25.98 16.67
C ARG A 622 -31.02 26.93 16.04
N ILE A 623 -31.40 27.63 14.97
CA ILE A 623 -30.53 28.55 14.21
C ILE A 623 -31.26 29.89 14.00
N HIS A 624 -30.60 31.05 14.18
CA HIS A 624 -31.20 32.38 13.97
C HIS A 624 -31.03 32.91 12.53
N ASP A 625 -31.88 33.84 12.11
CA ASP A 625 -31.86 34.43 10.76
C ASP A 625 -30.66 35.39 10.61
N GLY A 626 -29.64 34.96 9.87
CA GLY A 626 -28.46 35.78 9.50
C GLY A 626 -27.09 35.19 9.82
N GLY A 627 -26.99 34.03 10.47
CA GLY A 627 -25.70 33.40 10.78
C GLY A 627 -25.01 32.82 9.54
N THR A 628 -23.74 33.18 9.31
CA THR A 628 -22.88 32.54 8.30
C THR A 628 -21.87 31.65 9.00
N GLN A 629 -21.71 30.40 8.56
CA GLN A 629 -20.80 29.44 9.18
C GLN A 629 -19.46 29.39 8.45
N TRP A 630 -18.37 29.38 9.22
CA TRP A 630 -17.02 29.15 8.72
C TRP A 630 -16.45 27.90 9.36
N LEU A 631 -15.76 27.08 8.56
CA LEU A 631 -14.96 25.96 9.05
C LEU A 631 -13.51 26.42 9.12
N ILE A 632 -12.91 26.42 10.30
CA ILE A 632 -11.51 26.79 10.49
C ILE A 632 -10.79 25.60 11.11
N VAL A 633 -9.70 25.16 10.47
CA VAL A 633 -8.78 24.16 11.00
C VAL A 633 -7.52 24.90 11.47
N ALA A 634 -7.24 24.89 12.76
CA ALA A 634 -6.07 25.56 13.34
C ALA A 634 -4.99 24.54 13.71
N LEU A 635 -3.79 24.70 13.16
CA LEU A 635 -2.66 23.79 13.38
C LEU A 635 -1.69 24.26 14.49
N ARG A 636 -2.00 25.37 15.19
CA ARG A 636 -1.26 25.92 16.35
C ARG A 636 -2.19 26.73 17.29
N ARG A 637 -1.70 27.07 18.49
CA ARG A 637 -2.39 27.94 19.48
C ARG A 637 -2.89 29.25 18.84
N PHE A 638 -4.14 29.62 19.11
CA PHE A 638 -4.72 30.90 18.71
C PHE A 638 -5.56 31.50 19.86
N GLY A 639 -5.70 32.82 19.90
CA GLY A 639 -6.62 33.53 20.80
C GLY A 639 -7.72 34.19 20.00
N ALA A 640 -8.96 34.16 20.52
CA ALA A 640 -10.11 34.81 19.92
C ALA A 640 -10.72 35.82 20.90
N GLN A 641 -11.05 37.01 20.41
CA GLN A 641 -11.71 38.05 21.19
C GLN A 641 -13.18 38.15 20.74
N ILE A 642 -14.10 38.05 21.70
CA ILE A 642 -15.54 38.17 21.47
C ILE A 642 -16.00 39.39 22.28
N ASP A 643 -16.28 40.49 21.59
CA ASP A 643 -16.57 41.80 22.20
C ASP A 643 -15.45 42.29 23.17
N ASP A 644 -15.79 42.94 24.29
CA ASP A 644 -14.80 43.55 25.22
C ASP A 644 -14.11 42.53 26.15
N ASP A 645 -14.54 41.27 26.16
CA ASP A 645 -13.96 40.21 26.98
C ASP A 645 -13.00 39.33 26.17
N VAL A 646 -11.75 39.24 26.66
CA VAL A 646 -10.74 38.33 26.11
C VAL A 646 -10.89 36.98 26.82
N ILE A 647 -11.43 35.99 26.12
CA ILE A 647 -11.43 34.61 26.62
C ILE A 647 -10.08 33.99 26.29
N ILE A 648 -9.15 34.05 27.25
CA ILE A 648 -7.98 33.17 27.29
C ILE A 648 -8.34 32.04 28.24
N GLU A 649 -8.56 30.84 27.69
CA GLU A 649 -8.33 29.62 28.47
C GLU A 649 -7.32 28.76 27.71
N ASP A 650 -6.17 28.57 28.37
CA ASP A 650 -5.09 27.68 27.96
C ASP A 650 -5.63 26.25 27.75
N MET A 651 -5.88 25.87 26.51
CA MET A 651 -6.22 24.49 26.14
C MET A 651 -4.96 23.80 25.61
N ILE A 652 -4.39 22.91 26.44
CA ILE A 652 -3.38 21.92 26.05
C ILE A 652 -4.12 20.62 25.74
N SER A 653 -4.10 20.19 24.48
CA SER A 653 -4.33 18.81 24.02
C SER A 653 -3.96 18.73 22.53
N ILE A 654 -3.23 17.68 22.13
CA ILE A 654 -2.78 17.44 20.75
C ILE A 654 -3.83 16.65 19.93
N ASP A 655 -4.97 16.30 20.50
CA ASP A 655 -5.92 15.35 19.88
C ASP A 655 -7.32 15.89 19.56
N ASP A 656 -7.59 17.20 19.70
CA ASP A 656 -8.95 17.71 19.53
C ASP A 656 -9.13 18.63 18.31
N VAL A 657 -9.91 18.16 17.34
CA VAL A 657 -10.51 19.01 16.29
C VAL A 657 -11.66 19.78 16.93
N HIS A 658 -11.45 21.07 17.22
CA HIS A 658 -12.51 21.92 17.76
C HIS A 658 -13.33 22.57 16.64
N LEU A 659 -14.64 22.32 16.64
CA LEU A 659 -15.60 22.99 15.77
C LEU A 659 -16.01 24.33 16.39
N ILE A 660 -15.48 25.44 15.89
CA ILE A 660 -15.77 26.77 16.44
C ILE A 660 -16.79 27.47 15.55
N THR A 661 -17.96 27.73 16.12
CA THR A 661 -19.01 28.50 15.44
C THR A 661 -18.76 29.98 15.71
N ILE A 662 -18.29 30.72 14.70
CA ILE A 662 -18.04 32.16 14.82
C ILE A 662 -19.28 32.94 14.36
N GLY A 663 -19.88 33.70 15.26
CA GLY A 663 -20.86 34.75 14.92
C GLY A 663 -20.18 36.01 14.37
N SER A 664 -20.94 36.88 13.73
CA SER A 664 -20.51 38.03 12.90
C SER A 664 -19.64 39.13 13.57
N HIS A 665 -19.11 38.94 14.78
CA HIS A 665 -18.45 39.99 15.57
C HIS A 665 -17.05 39.64 16.11
N VAL A 666 -16.38 38.60 15.59
CA VAL A 666 -15.04 38.19 16.07
C VAL A 666 -13.92 38.76 15.19
N ARG A 667 -12.92 39.42 15.81
CA ARG A 667 -11.65 39.80 15.17
C ARG A 667 -10.52 38.89 15.66
N LEU A 668 -9.74 38.34 14.72
CA LEU A 668 -8.58 37.48 15.00
C LEU A 668 -7.29 38.31 14.88
N SER A 669 -6.36 38.17 15.84
CA SER A 669 -5.11 38.96 15.87
C SER A 669 -4.06 38.46 14.86
N SER A 670 -3.22 39.37 14.38
CA SER A 670 -2.41 39.25 13.17
C SER A 670 -1.12 38.40 13.25
N THR A 671 -0.90 37.60 14.30
CA THR A 671 0.34 36.82 14.48
C THR A 671 0.21 35.33 14.14
N SER A 672 -0.92 34.90 13.60
CA SER A 672 -1.15 33.52 13.16
C SER A 672 -1.26 33.45 11.64
N ARG A 673 -0.33 32.75 10.96
CA ARG A 673 -0.56 32.37 9.55
C ARG A 673 -1.61 31.26 9.51
N ILE A 674 -2.79 31.60 9.02
CA ILE A 674 -3.93 30.71 8.79
C ILE A 674 -3.98 30.41 7.29
N GLN A 675 -4.13 29.15 6.89
CA GLN A 675 -4.54 28.80 5.53
C GLN A 675 -6.06 29.00 5.45
N VAL A 676 -6.47 30.17 4.96
CA VAL A 676 -7.87 30.47 4.69
C VAL A 676 -8.28 29.63 3.47
N GLY A 677 -9.18 28.67 3.65
CA GLY A 677 -9.85 28.01 2.53
C GLY A 677 -10.58 29.06 1.69
N SER A 678 -10.33 29.07 0.38
CA SER A 678 -10.80 30.09 -0.56
C SER A 678 -12.31 30.34 -0.46
N PRO A 679 -12.77 31.59 -0.66
CA PRO A 679 -14.19 31.87 -0.87
C PRO A 679 -14.64 31.22 -2.19
N LEU A 680 -15.78 30.53 -2.18
CA LEU A 680 -16.42 30.10 -3.42
C LEU A 680 -17.03 31.31 -4.14
N LYS A 681 -16.22 31.96 -4.99
CA LYS A 681 -16.53 32.48 -6.34
C LYS A 681 -15.60 33.64 -6.72
N HIS A 682 -14.98 33.57 -7.90
CA HIS A 682 -14.42 34.75 -8.56
C HIS A 682 -15.43 35.35 -9.57
N CYS A 683 -15.75 36.64 -9.39
CA CYS A 683 -15.71 37.75 -10.37
C CYS A 683 -16.85 38.75 -10.15
N ASN A 684 -16.56 39.89 -9.50
CA ASN A 684 -16.39 41.18 -10.18
C ASN A 684 -15.95 42.28 -9.19
N THR A 685 -14.91 43.01 -9.60
CA THR A 685 -14.19 44.14 -8.97
C THR A 685 -13.47 43.90 -7.66
#